data_AF-A0A7V3LXB2-F1
#
_entry.id   AF-A0A7V3LXB2-F1
#
_cell.length_a   1.000
_cell.length_b   1.000
_cell.length_c   1.000
_cell.angle_alpha   90.00
_cell.angle_beta   90.00
_cell.angle_gamma   90.00
#
_symmetry.space_group_name_H-M   'P 1'
#
loop_
_entity.id
_entity.type
_entity.pdbx_description
1 polymer ?
#
loop_
_entity_poly.entity_id
_entity_poly.type
_entity_poly.pdbx_seq_one_letter_code
_entity_poly.pdbx_strand_id
1 'polypeptide(L)'
;MPTAIQTLQNILALEARRGYKNDAVVGGLDRFAETWEPQARAEAPSDDAAAVVREIAGMLRDYPQLPSGVRASTVRHLQGMLAELARERKSGGARGRRRERAKEREDEKVKGRGGEGAGGRRTFKPRFTDSPLEAPLTTLPGIGPKLAETMGRLGLHQVGDLLWHLPARYQDYSNLRTIKELRIGEDITVKATVHSLYSRRTRTGKKLTTAKLFDRTGTIQATFWNPYIDKYLFPERTYYFSGKVKSVGGQRVLDNPEFEIASDDPTHTARIVPIYPLTEGLSPRVLRRHIRQVVETWADRLPDPLPPDLRQRLDFPSIGEALRQVHFPENERELQRARRRLAFEELLIIQLGVLGQHRAWQSKPAQPVPLSDEALASFLDLLPFELTAAQRRVLDEIRADLARDYPMTRLLQGDVGSGKTVIAAAVMWAAVVNHAQAALMAPTEILAEQHARKLADLFGQMVNPNTGWPVRVALLTGSVAGKKREALLAALAAGEIDILIGTHALIQEGVRFRDLAVVVVDEQHRFGVVQRAALREKGAQFNDPAGPGAGKTPHTLVMSATPIPRTLALTIYGDMDVSVIDELPPGRQPIETYWVKPDKRPRIYNFIRKQVEAGRQVFVIYALVEESERLEDVGAAVAEHKRL
;
A
#
# COMPACT_ATOMS: atom_id res chain seq x y z
N MET A 1 -35.28 -20.40 34.22
CA MET A 1 -34.19 -21.32 34.62
C MET A 1 -33.39 -21.69 33.37
N PRO A 2 -32.07 -21.88 33.44
CA PRO A 2 -31.29 -22.36 32.30
C PRO A 2 -31.83 -23.72 31.83
N THR A 3 -31.78 -23.97 30.53
CA THR A 3 -32.18 -25.27 29.97
C THR A 3 -31.22 -26.38 30.41
N ALA A 4 -31.64 -27.63 30.38
CA ALA A 4 -30.74 -28.75 30.68
C ALA A 4 -29.46 -28.71 29.80
N ILE A 5 -29.60 -28.36 28.52
CA ILE A 5 -28.48 -28.19 27.56
C ILE A 5 -27.53 -27.05 27.99
N GLN A 6 -28.07 -25.89 28.37
CA GLN A 6 -27.24 -24.75 28.83
C GLN A 6 -26.51 -25.06 30.14
N THR A 7 -27.16 -25.82 31.02
CA THR A 7 -26.58 -26.24 32.31
C THR A 7 -25.35 -27.10 32.09
N LEU A 8 -25.43 -28.11 31.21
CA LEU A 8 -24.27 -28.95 30.88
C LEU A 8 -23.18 -28.18 30.12
N GLN A 9 -23.53 -27.24 29.22
CA GLN A 9 -22.54 -26.38 28.55
C GLN A 9 -21.70 -25.59 29.55
N ASN A 10 -22.33 -25.03 30.59
CA ASN A 10 -21.64 -24.28 31.63
C ASN A 10 -20.74 -25.19 32.49
N ILE A 11 -21.21 -26.39 32.82
CA ILE A 11 -20.44 -27.38 33.59
C ILE A 11 -19.21 -27.84 32.81
N LEU A 12 -19.33 -28.13 31.51
CA LEU A 12 -18.20 -28.52 30.66
C LEU A 12 -17.19 -27.37 30.47
N ALA A 13 -17.66 -26.12 30.41
CA ALA A 13 -16.78 -24.95 30.37
C ALA A 13 -16.02 -24.77 31.70
N LEU A 14 -16.66 -25.04 32.84
CA LEU A 14 -16.01 -25.02 34.15
C LEU A 14 -14.98 -26.14 34.28
N GLU A 15 -15.33 -27.35 33.83
CA GLU A 15 -14.45 -28.52 33.80
C GLU A 15 -13.19 -28.26 32.95
N ALA A 16 -13.34 -27.60 31.79
CA ALA A 16 -12.21 -27.20 30.95
C ALA A 16 -11.29 -26.18 31.64
N ARG A 17 -11.86 -25.23 32.40
CA ARG A 17 -11.07 -24.24 33.18
C ARG A 17 -10.35 -24.87 34.37
N ARG A 18 -10.88 -25.95 34.93
CA ARG A 18 -10.28 -26.67 36.08
C ARG A 18 -9.29 -27.77 35.68
N GLY A 19 -9.04 -27.93 34.38
CA GLY A 19 -8.06 -28.88 33.87
C GLY A 19 -8.57 -30.32 33.82
N TYR A 20 -9.86 -30.54 33.57
CA TYR A 20 -10.45 -31.84 33.24
C TYR A 20 -10.36 -32.91 34.35
N LYS A 21 -10.53 -32.47 35.60
CA LYS A 21 -10.31 -33.28 36.81
C LYS A 21 -11.52 -34.12 37.27
N ASN A 22 -12.67 -33.98 36.63
CA ASN A 22 -13.98 -34.50 37.01
C ASN A 22 -14.49 -33.93 38.35
N ASP A 23 -14.27 -32.64 38.59
CA ASP A 23 -14.59 -31.95 39.85
C ASP A 23 -15.46 -30.68 39.66
N ALA A 24 -15.94 -30.43 38.43
CA ALA A 24 -16.80 -29.28 38.14
C ALA A 24 -18.19 -29.38 38.82
N VAL A 25 -18.63 -30.57 39.20
CA VAL A 25 -19.90 -30.83 39.88
C VAL A 25 -19.70 -31.81 41.04
N VAL A 26 -20.52 -31.66 42.09
CA VAL A 26 -20.46 -32.53 43.27
C VAL A 26 -20.82 -33.95 42.86
N GLY A 27 -19.86 -34.87 43.01
CA GLY A 27 -20.02 -36.28 42.66
C GLY A 27 -19.61 -36.67 41.24
N GLY A 28 -19.07 -35.75 40.44
CA GLY A 28 -18.54 -36.05 39.10
C GLY A 28 -19.58 -35.97 37.97
N LEU A 29 -19.10 -35.90 36.72
CA LEU A 29 -19.94 -35.82 35.52
C LEU A 29 -20.79 -37.07 35.30
N ASP A 30 -20.37 -38.21 35.80
CA ASP A 30 -21.07 -39.49 35.77
C ASP A 30 -22.37 -39.46 36.57
N ARG A 31 -22.32 -39.02 37.83
CA ARG A 31 -23.53 -38.84 38.66
C ARG A 31 -24.41 -37.71 38.14
N PHE A 32 -23.81 -36.65 37.62
CA PHE A 32 -24.57 -35.57 37.01
C PHE A 32 -25.39 -36.08 35.81
N ALA A 33 -24.83 -36.97 34.99
CA ALA A 33 -25.51 -37.54 33.82
C ALA A 33 -26.83 -38.26 34.17
N GLU A 34 -26.89 -38.93 35.33
CA GLU A 34 -28.11 -39.63 35.80
C GLU A 34 -29.29 -38.68 36.00
N THR A 35 -29.03 -37.48 36.50
CA THR A 35 -30.06 -36.45 36.70
C THR A 35 -30.31 -35.60 35.46
N TRP A 36 -29.27 -35.43 34.62
CA TRP A 36 -29.32 -34.58 33.44
C TRP A 36 -30.02 -35.24 32.26
N GLU A 37 -29.79 -36.53 32.00
CA GLU A 37 -30.35 -37.23 30.84
C GLU A 37 -31.89 -37.18 30.78
N PRO A 38 -32.64 -37.45 31.86
CA PRO A 38 -34.11 -37.39 31.82
C PRO A 38 -34.62 -35.98 31.53
N GLN A 39 -33.95 -34.94 32.07
CA GLN A 39 -34.31 -33.54 31.87
C GLN A 39 -34.03 -33.08 30.44
N ALA A 40 -32.83 -33.40 29.92
CA ALA A 40 -32.44 -33.04 28.56
C ALA A 40 -33.29 -33.77 27.51
N ARG A 41 -33.71 -35.02 27.78
CA ARG A 41 -34.60 -35.78 26.89
C ARG A 41 -36.02 -35.20 26.87
N ALA A 42 -36.55 -34.75 28.02
CA ALA A 42 -37.83 -34.07 28.08
C ALA A 42 -37.83 -32.72 27.31
N GLU A 43 -36.66 -32.11 27.15
CA GLU A 43 -36.47 -30.86 26.40
C GLU A 43 -36.11 -31.05 24.92
N ALA A 44 -35.95 -32.30 24.44
CA ALA A 44 -35.54 -32.60 23.07
C ALA A 44 -36.69 -32.39 22.06
N PRO A 45 -36.45 -31.68 20.92
CA PRO A 45 -37.50 -31.36 19.95
C PRO A 45 -37.85 -32.50 18.97
N SER A 46 -37.08 -33.59 18.95
CA SER A 46 -37.26 -34.75 18.05
C SER A 46 -36.67 -36.03 18.68
N ASP A 47 -37.06 -37.19 18.15
CA ASP A 47 -36.49 -38.49 18.57
C ASP A 47 -34.99 -38.61 18.24
N ASP A 48 -34.55 -37.98 17.14
CA ASP A 48 -33.13 -37.88 16.78
C ASP A 48 -32.34 -37.06 17.82
N ALA A 49 -32.89 -35.91 18.24
CA ALA A 49 -32.28 -35.11 19.30
C ALA A 49 -32.26 -35.86 20.65
N ALA A 50 -33.29 -36.66 20.95
CA ALA A 50 -33.29 -37.52 22.12
C ALA A 50 -32.24 -38.65 22.04
N ALA A 51 -31.89 -39.13 20.84
CA ALA A 51 -30.81 -40.09 20.65
C ALA A 51 -29.43 -39.46 20.95
N VAL A 52 -29.17 -38.25 20.45
CA VAL A 52 -27.93 -37.51 20.73
C VAL A 52 -27.78 -37.20 22.24
N VAL A 53 -28.88 -36.89 22.93
CA VAL A 53 -28.86 -36.70 24.40
C VAL A 53 -28.43 -37.98 25.13
N ARG A 54 -28.88 -39.17 24.69
CA ARG A 54 -28.45 -40.45 25.28
C ARG A 54 -26.97 -40.74 25.03
N GLU A 55 -26.48 -40.41 23.84
CA GLU A 55 -25.07 -40.55 23.48
C GLU A 55 -24.19 -39.66 24.37
N ILE A 56 -24.56 -38.39 24.54
CA ILE A 56 -23.88 -37.46 25.46
C ILE A 56 -23.89 -38.00 26.90
N ALA A 57 -25.04 -38.52 27.37
CA ALA A 57 -25.13 -39.08 28.71
C ALA A 57 -24.22 -40.31 28.91
N GLY A 58 -24.09 -41.17 27.88
CA GLY A 58 -23.13 -42.29 27.90
C GLY A 58 -21.69 -41.80 28.04
N MET A 59 -21.29 -40.82 27.22
CA MET A 59 -19.95 -40.25 27.28
C MET A 59 -19.63 -39.55 28.61
N LEU A 60 -20.64 -38.97 29.28
CA LEU A 60 -20.46 -38.38 30.61
C LEU A 60 -20.28 -39.44 31.70
N ARG A 61 -20.95 -40.59 31.60
CA ARG A 61 -20.77 -41.73 32.53
C ARG A 61 -19.38 -42.34 32.41
N ASP A 62 -18.84 -42.41 31.20
CA ASP A 62 -17.51 -42.98 30.95
C ASP A 62 -16.37 -42.00 31.28
N TYR A 63 -16.68 -40.70 31.40
CA TYR A 63 -15.71 -39.63 31.59
C TYR A 63 -14.71 -39.82 32.75
N PRO A 64 -15.10 -40.32 33.95
CA PRO A 64 -14.16 -40.54 35.04
C PRO A 64 -13.10 -41.61 34.73
N GLN A 65 -13.41 -42.57 33.85
CA GLN A 65 -12.51 -43.67 33.48
C GLN A 65 -11.50 -43.28 32.39
N LEU A 66 -11.65 -42.10 31.79
CA LEU A 66 -10.76 -41.64 30.73
C LEU A 66 -9.43 -41.10 31.29
N PRO A 67 -8.28 -41.35 30.60
CA PRO A 67 -7.01 -40.71 30.92
C PRO A 67 -7.07 -39.18 30.78
N SER A 68 -6.30 -38.45 31.59
CA SER A 68 -6.32 -36.98 31.64
C SER A 68 -6.11 -36.30 30.28
N GLY A 69 -5.27 -36.86 29.41
CA GLY A 69 -5.03 -36.34 28.06
C GLY A 69 -6.22 -36.49 27.11
N VAL A 70 -7.06 -37.52 27.30
CA VAL A 70 -8.24 -37.82 26.46
C VAL A 70 -9.46 -37.01 26.91
N ARG A 71 -9.56 -36.69 28.21
CA ARG A 71 -10.66 -35.89 28.76
C ARG A 71 -10.81 -34.52 28.07
N ALA A 72 -9.69 -33.88 27.71
CA ALA A 72 -9.70 -32.59 27.02
C ALA A 72 -10.30 -32.65 25.60
N SER A 73 -10.05 -33.74 24.85
CA SER A 73 -10.71 -33.98 23.57
C SER A 73 -12.19 -34.35 23.75
N THR A 74 -12.52 -35.14 24.76
CA THR A 74 -13.90 -35.56 25.05
C THR A 74 -14.78 -34.36 25.42
N VAL A 75 -14.31 -33.44 26.27
CA VAL A 75 -15.07 -32.21 26.61
C VAL A 75 -15.31 -31.33 25.37
N ARG A 76 -14.32 -31.20 24.48
CA ARG A 76 -14.48 -30.43 23.23
C ARG A 76 -15.49 -31.08 22.28
N HIS A 77 -15.49 -32.41 22.20
CA HIS A 77 -16.46 -33.15 21.39
C HIS A 77 -17.88 -32.99 21.94
N LEU A 78 -18.06 -33.17 23.26
CA LEU A 78 -19.34 -32.96 23.96
C LEU A 78 -19.88 -31.53 23.78
N GLN A 79 -19.01 -30.52 23.84
CA GLN A 79 -19.39 -29.12 23.56
C GLN A 79 -19.88 -28.92 22.12
N GLY A 80 -19.30 -29.64 21.15
CA GLY A 80 -19.75 -29.66 19.75
C GLY A 80 -21.16 -30.25 19.61
N MET A 81 -21.39 -31.44 20.15
CA MET A 81 -22.70 -32.11 20.10
C MET A 81 -23.80 -31.27 20.77
N LEU A 82 -23.49 -30.62 21.91
CA LEU A 82 -24.44 -29.72 22.59
C LEU A 82 -24.73 -28.44 21.80
N ALA A 83 -23.77 -27.93 21.02
CA ALA A 83 -23.98 -26.76 20.19
C ALA A 83 -24.91 -27.07 19.01
N GLU A 84 -24.85 -28.28 18.45
CA GLU A 84 -25.76 -28.75 17.40
C GLU A 84 -27.18 -28.94 17.94
N LEU A 85 -27.34 -29.62 19.07
CA LEU A 85 -28.63 -29.76 19.79
C LEU A 85 -29.28 -28.41 20.11
N ALA A 86 -28.48 -27.42 20.53
CA ALA A 86 -28.97 -26.07 20.81
C ALA A 86 -29.43 -25.31 19.54
N ARG A 87 -28.82 -25.60 18.38
CA ARG A 87 -29.22 -25.02 17.08
C ARG A 87 -30.53 -25.64 16.58
N GLU A 88 -30.68 -26.95 16.69
CA GLU A 88 -31.92 -27.64 16.29
C GLU A 88 -33.12 -27.24 17.14
N ARG A 89 -32.93 -27.01 18.45
CA ARG A 89 -34.01 -26.49 19.30
C ARG A 89 -34.45 -25.08 18.89
N LYS A 90 -33.52 -24.20 18.48
CA LYS A 90 -33.83 -22.85 18.01
C LYS A 90 -34.58 -22.88 16.65
N SER A 91 -34.29 -23.85 15.79
CA SER A 91 -34.99 -24.00 14.50
C SER A 91 -36.36 -24.68 14.64
N GLY A 92 -36.51 -25.65 15.55
CA GLY A 92 -37.78 -26.32 15.86
C GLY A 92 -38.87 -25.40 16.41
N GLY A 93 -38.49 -24.41 17.23
CA GLY A 93 -39.41 -23.40 17.78
C GLY A 93 -40.09 -22.51 16.74
N ALA A 94 -39.51 -22.38 15.54
CA ALA A 94 -40.10 -21.61 14.43
C ALA A 94 -41.13 -22.42 13.60
N ARG A 95 -41.06 -23.76 13.62
CA ARG A 95 -42.03 -24.64 12.94
C ARG A 95 -43.32 -24.81 13.73
N GLY A 96 -43.27 -24.86 15.06
CA GLY A 96 -44.46 -24.99 15.92
C GLY A 96 -45.44 -23.81 15.79
N ARG A 97 -44.92 -22.58 15.79
CA ARG A 97 -45.74 -21.35 15.63
C ARG A 97 -46.36 -21.17 14.25
N ARG A 98 -45.90 -21.93 13.26
CA ARG A 98 -46.41 -21.89 11.88
C ARG A 98 -47.57 -22.85 11.65
N ARG A 99 -47.75 -23.88 12.49
CA ARG A 99 -48.89 -24.81 12.43
C ARG A 99 -50.15 -24.25 13.08
N GLU A 100 -50.05 -23.52 14.18
CA GLU A 100 -51.21 -22.85 14.80
C GLU A 100 -51.75 -21.70 13.93
N ARG A 101 -50.88 -20.91 13.31
CA ARG A 101 -51.27 -19.81 12.40
C ARG A 101 -51.74 -20.24 11.02
N ALA A 102 -51.55 -21.50 10.63
CA ALA A 102 -52.03 -22.04 9.37
C ALA A 102 -53.48 -22.54 9.47
N LYS A 103 -53.93 -22.97 10.65
CA LYS A 103 -55.32 -23.41 10.88
C LYS A 103 -56.33 -22.25 10.93
N GLU A 104 -55.91 -21.07 11.37
CA GLU A 104 -56.77 -19.87 11.43
C GLU A 104 -56.90 -19.11 10.09
N ARG A 105 -56.18 -19.52 9.04
CA ARG A 105 -56.11 -18.78 7.77
C ARG A 105 -56.71 -19.49 6.56
N GLU A 106 -57.22 -20.71 6.72
CA GLU A 106 -57.91 -21.45 5.65
C GLU A 106 -59.41 -21.16 5.56
N ASP A 107 -60.03 -20.50 6.55
CA ASP A 107 -61.47 -20.20 6.54
C ASP A 107 -61.85 -18.86 5.88
N GLU A 108 -60.90 -18.01 5.50
CA GLU A 108 -61.17 -16.69 4.90
C GLU A 108 -60.49 -16.50 3.54
N LYS A 109 -60.95 -17.21 2.50
CA LYS A 109 -60.78 -16.77 1.09
C LYS A 109 -61.69 -17.51 0.10
N VAL A 110 -62.94 -17.06 0.01
CA VAL A 110 -63.76 -17.19 -1.22
C VAL A 110 -64.39 -15.83 -1.52
N LYS A 111 -64.26 -15.37 -2.78
CA LYS A 111 -64.68 -14.09 -3.40
C LYS A 111 -63.65 -12.95 -3.23
N GLY A 112 -63.18 -12.26 -4.26
CA GLY A 112 -63.44 -12.27 -5.69
C GLY A 112 -62.75 -11.06 -6.32
N ARG A 113 -61.85 -11.32 -7.29
CA ARG A 113 -61.67 -10.67 -8.60
C ARG A 113 -61.94 -9.16 -8.76
N GLY A 114 -60.96 -8.49 -9.38
CA GLY A 114 -61.18 -7.50 -10.45
C GLY A 114 -60.28 -6.27 -10.42
N GLY A 115 -59.57 -6.00 -11.53
CA GLY A 115 -59.17 -4.63 -11.92
C GLY A 115 -57.68 -4.39 -12.17
N GLU A 116 -57.36 -3.99 -13.40
CA GLU A 116 -56.04 -3.79 -14.02
C GLU A 116 -55.31 -2.50 -13.59
N GLY A 117 -53.99 -2.45 -13.85
CA GLY A 117 -53.21 -1.20 -13.83
C GLY A 117 -51.70 -1.41 -13.92
N ALA A 118 -51.14 -1.09 -15.08
CA ALA A 118 -49.73 -1.24 -15.45
C ALA A 118 -48.74 -0.51 -14.52
N GLY A 119 -47.57 -1.12 -14.31
CA GLY A 119 -46.45 -0.51 -13.58
C GLY A 119 -45.31 -1.50 -13.36
N GLY A 120 -44.59 -1.84 -14.42
CA GLY A 120 -43.45 -2.74 -14.36
C GLY A 120 -42.35 -2.23 -13.41
N ARG A 121 -42.15 -2.92 -12.29
CA ARG A 121 -40.85 -2.99 -11.61
C ARG A 121 -40.30 -4.39 -11.83
N ARG A 122 -39.45 -4.51 -12.85
CA ARG A 122 -38.54 -5.64 -13.02
C ARG A 122 -37.81 -5.85 -11.70
N THR A 123 -38.04 -6.99 -11.06
CA THR A 123 -37.22 -7.45 -9.95
C THR A 123 -35.83 -7.74 -10.51
N PHE A 124 -34.89 -6.83 -10.23
CA PHE A 124 -33.48 -7.06 -10.49
C PHE A 124 -33.05 -8.24 -9.61
N LYS A 125 -32.93 -9.43 -10.22
CA LYS A 125 -32.11 -10.50 -9.64
C LYS A 125 -30.66 -10.13 -9.96
N PRO A 126 -29.81 -9.74 -8.98
CA PRO A 126 -28.40 -9.63 -9.27
C PRO A 126 -27.91 -11.03 -9.64
N ARG A 127 -27.35 -11.16 -10.84
CA ARG A 127 -26.45 -12.26 -11.17
C ARG A 127 -25.29 -12.18 -10.18
N PHE A 128 -25.02 -13.27 -9.49
CA PHE A 128 -23.83 -13.41 -8.64
C PHE A 128 -22.60 -13.21 -9.54
N THR A 129 -21.78 -12.23 -9.21
CA THR A 129 -20.34 -12.28 -9.50
C THR A 129 -19.75 -13.36 -8.61
N ASP A 130 -18.85 -14.18 -9.12
CA ASP A 130 -18.43 -15.45 -8.50
C ASP A 130 -17.68 -15.29 -7.15
N SER A 131 -17.47 -14.06 -6.66
CA SER A 131 -17.08 -13.77 -5.29
C SER A 131 -18.04 -12.74 -4.63
N PRO A 132 -18.65 -13.04 -3.48
CA PRO A 132 -19.45 -12.08 -2.71
C PRO A 132 -18.71 -10.80 -2.30
N LEU A 133 -17.38 -10.78 -2.33
CA LEU A 133 -16.57 -9.58 -2.08
C LEU A 133 -16.55 -8.62 -3.28
N GLU A 134 -16.73 -9.13 -4.50
CA GLU A 134 -16.80 -8.32 -5.72
C GLU A 134 -18.19 -7.70 -5.94
N ALA A 135 -19.15 -8.08 -5.11
CA ALA A 135 -20.51 -7.57 -5.18
C ALA A 135 -20.52 -6.05 -4.96
N PRO A 136 -21.40 -5.29 -5.63
CA PRO A 136 -21.53 -3.85 -5.43
C PRO A 136 -21.88 -3.50 -3.97
N LEU A 137 -21.42 -2.34 -3.49
CA LEU A 137 -21.74 -1.87 -2.13
C LEU A 137 -23.24 -1.81 -1.81
N THR A 138 -24.10 -1.60 -2.81
CA THR A 138 -25.56 -1.57 -2.66
C THR A 138 -26.16 -2.90 -2.21
N THR A 139 -25.40 -3.99 -2.26
CA THR A 139 -25.81 -5.29 -1.71
C THR A 139 -25.75 -5.32 -0.18
N LEU A 140 -25.01 -4.40 0.45
CA LEU A 140 -24.94 -4.29 1.90
C LEU A 140 -26.18 -3.56 2.45
N PRO A 141 -26.86 -4.15 3.45
CA PRO A 141 -27.94 -3.47 4.15
C PRO A 141 -27.50 -2.11 4.70
N GLY A 142 -28.25 -1.05 4.37
CA GLY A 142 -27.95 0.32 4.82
C GLY A 142 -27.17 1.16 3.80
N ILE A 143 -26.71 0.59 2.69
CA ILE A 143 -26.08 1.33 1.59
C ILE A 143 -27.08 1.48 0.42
N GLY A 144 -27.70 2.64 0.32
CA GLY A 144 -28.51 3.03 -0.84
C GLY A 144 -27.66 3.59 -1.99
N PRO A 145 -28.25 3.79 -3.20
CA PRO A 145 -27.52 4.27 -4.38
C PRO A 145 -26.74 5.58 -4.15
N LYS A 146 -27.33 6.54 -3.44
CA LYS A 146 -26.70 7.82 -3.11
C LYS A 146 -25.47 7.66 -2.20
N LEU A 147 -25.54 6.74 -1.23
CA LEU A 147 -24.41 6.47 -0.34
C LEU A 147 -23.30 5.71 -1.07
N ALA A 148 -23.66 4.77 -1.94
CA ALA A 148 -22.72 4.06 -2.80
C ALA A 148 -21.99 5.02 -3.75
N GLU A 149 -22.69 5.98 -4.37
CA GLU A 149 -22.06 7.02 -5.20
C GLU A 149 -21.07 7.88 -4.39
N THR A 150 -21.46 8.26 -3.17
CA THR A 150 -20.59 9.03 -2.26
C THR A 150 -19.35 8.22 -1.88
N MET A 151 -19.50 6.93 -1.55
CA MET A 151 -18.38 6.03 -1.27
C MET A 151 -17.50 5.79 -2.51
N GLY A 152 -18.08 5.77 -3.71
CA GLY A 152 -17.35 5.64 -4.97
C GLY A 152 -16.38 6.79 -5.24
N ARG A 153 -16.63 8.00 -4.70
CA ARG A 153 -15.66 9.12 -4.77
C ARG A 153 -14.38 8.84 -3.98
N LEU A 154 -14.41 7.87 -3.05
CA LEU A 154 -13.24 7.36 -2.33
C LEU A 154 -12.63 6.13 -3.00
N GLY A 155 -13.09 5.74 -4.19
CA GLY A 155 -12.69 4.51 -4.86
C GLY A 155 -13.33 3.24 -4.29
N LEU A 156 -14.37 3.36 -3.46
CA LEU A 156 -15.06 2.21 -2.85
C LEU A 156 -16.27 1.82 -3.72
N HIS A 157 -16.17 0.72 -4.44
CA HIS A 157 -17.18 0.25 -5.40
C HIS A 157 -17.77 -1.11 -5.03
N GLN A 158 -16.99 -1.97 -4.38
CA GLN A 158 -17.31 -3.35 -4.05
C GLN A 158 -17.22 -3.61 -2.54
N VAL A 159 -17.84 -4.70 -2.07
CA VAL A 159 -17.82 -5.09 -0.64
C VAL A 159 -16.39 -5.28 -0.13
N GLY A 160 -15.52 -5.88 -0.94
CA GLY A 160 -14.11 -6.11 -0.62
C GLY A 160 -13.32 -4.83 -0.38
N ASP A 161 -13.66 -3.72 -1.05
CA ASP A 161 -12.96 -2.45 -0.89
C ASP A 161 -13.05 -1.93 0.55
N LEU A 162 -14.14 -2.23 1.26
CA LEU A 162 -14.31 -1.84 2.66
C LEU A 162 -13.36 -2.58 3.62
N LEU A 163 -12.86 -3.77 3.25
CA LEU A 163 -11.84 -4.50 4.02
C LEU A 163 -10.45 -3.88 3.85
N TRP A 164 -10.19 -3.27 2.69
CA TRP A 164 -8.88 -2.71 2.35
C TRP A 164 -8.84 -1.18 2.46
N HIS A 165 -9.97 -0.54 2.79
CA HIS A 165 -10.03 0.88 3.14
C HIS A 165 -9.47 1.12 4.55
N LEU A 166 -8.16 1.02 4.70
CA LEU A 166 -7.49 1.06 6.00
C LEU A 166 -7.57 2.46 6.65
N PRO A 167 -7.54 2.54 8.00
CA PRO A 167 -7.50 3.82 8.70
C PRO A 167 -6.20 4.59 8.40
N ALA A 168 -6.32 5.90 8.16
CA ALA A 168 -5.15 6.78 7.97
C ALA A 168 -4.43 7.09 9.29
N ARG A 169 -5.18 7.11 10.40
CA ARG A 169 -4.66 7.35 11.75
C ARG A 169 -5.59 6.73 12.80
N TYR A 170 -5.12 6.69 14.04
CA TYR A 170 -5.86 6.18 15.19
C TYR A 170 -5.92 7.25 16.29
N GLN A 171 -7.07 7.33 16.96
CA GLN A 171 -7.23 8.17 18.14
C GLN A 171 -7.29 7.28 19.38
N ASP A 172 -6.37 7.50 20.31
CA ASP A 172 -6.29 6.71 21.53
C ASP A 172 -7.11 7.35 22.68
N TYR A 173 -8.24 6.72 22.98
CA TYR A 173 -9.11 7.01 24.12
C TYR A 173 -8.84 6.08 25.32
N SER A 174 -7.80 5.23 25.27
CA SER A 174 -7.48 4.20 26.27
C SER A 174 -6.95 4.78 27.58
N ASN A 175 -6.26 5.92 27.52
CA ASN A 175 -5.70 6.62 28.67
C ASN A 175 -6.80 7.42 29.40
N LEU A 176 -7.77 6.68 29.94
CA LEU A 176 -8.85 7.21 30.75
C LEU A 176 -8.30 7.67 32.11
N ARG A 177 -8.35 8.98 32.32
CA ARG A 177 -7.98 9.62 33.59
C ARG A 177 -9.22 10.21 34.24
N THR A 178 -9.22 10.25 35.56
CA THR A 178 -10.21 10.99 36.32
C THR A 178 -9.90 12.49 36.30
N ILE A 179 -10.90 13.37 36.38
CA ILE A 179 -10.72 14.83 36.32
C ILE A 179 -9.72 15.35 37.38
N LYS A 180 -9.58 14.64 38.50
CA LYS A 180 -8.61 15.00 39.53
C LYS A 180 -7.15 14.80 39.06
N GLU A 181 -6.88 13.75 38.29
CA GLU A 181 -5.55 13.32 37.87
C GLU A 181 -4.96 14.12 36.70
N LEU A 182 -5.76 14.99 36.06
CA LEU A 182 -5.35 15.71 34.86
C LEU A 182 -4.22 16.71 35.15
N ARG A 183 -3.13 16.63 34.40
CA ARG A 183 -1.99 17.56 34.48
C ARG A 183 -1.98 18.51 33.28
N ILE A 184 -1.52 19.74 33.51
CA ILE A 184 -1.43 20.76 32.45
C ILE A 184 -0.38 20.32 31.44
N GLY A 185 -0.70 20.43 30.14
CA GLY A 185 0.21 20.13 29.05
C GLY A 185 0.12 18.70 28.50
N GLU A 186 -0.60 17.80 29.17
CA GLU A 186 -0.83 16.42 28.71
C GLU A 186 -2.04 16.32 27.77
N ASP A 187 -1.95 15.43 26.79
CA ASP A 187 -3.09 14.94 25.98
C ASP A 187 -3.66 13.70 26.64
N ILE A 188 -4.93 13.76 27.01
CA ILE A 188 -5.57 12.78 27.87
C ILE A 188 -7.05 12.63 27.52
N THR A 189 -7.64 11.50 27.91
CA THR A 189 -9.05 11.20 27.70
C THR A 189 -9.79 11.11 29.04
N VAL A 190 -10.95 11.76 29.12
CA VAL A 190 -11.80 11.78 30.31
C VAL A 190 -13.21 11.35 29.94
N LYS A 191 -13.78 10.42 30.72
CA LYS A 191 -15.20 10.11 30.68
C LYS A 191 -15.94 11.06 31.61
N ALA A 192 -16.72 11.99 31.06
CA ALA A 192 -17.41 13.01 31.83
C ALA A 192 -18.84 13.25 31.34
N THR A 193 -19.70 13.65 32.26
CA THR A 193 -21.08 14.07 31.98
C THR A 193 -21.12 15.58 31.78
N VAL A 194 -21.89 16.02 30.78
CA VAL A 194 -22.09 17.45 30.52
C VAL A 194 -23.10 17.99 31.54
N HIS A 195 -22.66 18.89 32.42
CA HIS A 195 -23.54 19.57 33.36
C HIS A 195 -24.28 20.74 32.70
N SER A 196 -23.55 21.61 32.00
CA SER A 196 -24.12 22.78 31.35
C SER A 196 -23.29 23.25 30.17
N LEU A 197 -23.94 23.97 29.26
CA LEU A 197 -23.34 24.56 28.06
C LEU A 197 -23.61 26.07 28.06
N TYR A 198 -22.56 26.85 27.83
CA TYR A 198 -22.64 28.30 27.69
C TYR A 198 -21.95 28.73 26.40
N SER A 199 -22.65 29.49 25.56
CA SER A 199 -22.08 30.04 24.32
C SER A 199 -21.95 31.55 24.41
N ARG A 200 -20.77 32.10 24.09
CA ARG A 200 -20.56 33.54 23.95
C ARG A 200 -19.89 33.88 22.62
N ARG A 201 -20.06 35.12 22.15
CA ARG A 201 -19.24 35.66 21.05
C ARG A 201 -17.96 36.27 21.65
N THR A 202 -16.83 35.95 21.05
CA THR A 202 -15.52 36.52 21.40
C THR A 202 -15.38 37.94 20.85
N ARG A 203 -14.36 38.70 21.30
CA ARG A 203 -14.09 40.07 20.80
C ARG A 203 -13.87 40.13 19.29
N THR A 204 -13.45 39.03 18.67
CA THR A 204 -13.24 38.88 17.22
C THR A 204 -14.48 38.31 16.50
N GLY A 205 -15.66 38.28 17.14
CA GLY A 205 -16.92 37.82 16.56
C GLY A 205 -17.12 36.31 16.47
N LYS A 206 -16.10 35.48 16.77
CA LYS A 206 -16.21 34.01 16.74
C LYS A 206 -17.04 33.48 17.91
N LYS A 207 -17.93 32.52 17.66
CA LYS A 207 -18.71 31.82 18.71
C LYS A 207 -17.79 30.86 19.47
N LEU A 208 -17.77 30.99 20.78
CA LEU A 208 -17.05 30.10 21.70
C LEU A 208 -18.08 29.39 22.58
N THR A 209 -18.15 28.08 22.48
CA THR A 209 -19.01 27.23 23.32
C THR A 209 -18.16 26.64 24.44
N THR A 210 -18.59 26.80 25.69
CA THR A 210 -17.94 26.22 26.88
C THR A 210 -18.89 25.22 27.52
N ALA A 211 -18.44 23.98 27.67
CA ALA A 211 -19.14 22.94 28.39
C ALA A 211 -18.53 22.76 29.78
N LYS A 212 -19.35 22.77 30.83
CA LYS A 212 -18.93 22.35 32.17
C LYS A 212 -19.12 20.83 32.26
N LEU A 213 -18.02 20.13 32.47
CA LEU A 213 -17.96 18.68 32.54
C LEU A 213 -17.73 18.25 33.99
N PHE A 214 -18.35 17.15 34.39
CA PHE A 214 -18.11 16.57 35.71
C PHE A 214 -17.98 15.04 35.63
N ASP A 215 -17.19 14.51 36.55
CA ASP A 215 -17.08 13.08 36.83
C ASP A 215 -17.20 12.86 38.34
N ARG A 216 -16.90 11.65 38.82
CA ARG A 216 -16.96 11.32 40.26
C ARG A 216 -15.87 12.01 41.10
N THR A 217 -14.89 12.65 40.48
CA THR A 217 -13.68 13.17 41.13
C THR A 217 -13.53 14.69 41.06
N GLY A 218 -14.23 15.35 40.15
CA GLY A 218 -14.19 16.81 40.05
C GLY A 218 -14.97 17.37 38.86
N THR A 219 -14.69 18.65 38.56
CA THR A 219 -15.25 19.35 37.40
C THR A 219 -14.15 19.99 36.57
N ILE A 220 -14.34 20.02 35.25
CA ILE A 220 -13.45 20.67 34.29
C ILE A 220 -14.27 21.41 33.24
N GLN A 221 -13.70 22.43 32.62
CA GLN A 221 -14.32 23.11 31.47
C GLN A 221 -13.73 22.58 30.16
N ALA A 222 -14.57 22.43 29.14
CA ALA A 222 -14.14 22.19 27.76
C ALA A 222 -14.56 23.37 26.89
N THR A 223 -13.61 23.99 26.19
CA THR A 223 -13.88 25.12 25.29
C THR A 223 -13.80 24.70 23.84
N PHE A 224 -14.80 25.07 23.04
CA PHE A 224 -14.92 24.73 21.63
C PHE A 224 -15.03 25.99 20.78
N TRP A 225 -14.20 26.06 19.74
CA TRP A 225 -14.19 27.17 18.78
C TRP A 225 -15.10 26.91 17.56
N ASN A 226 -15.66 25.70 17.48
CA ASN A 226 -16.57 25.27 16.42
C ASN A 226 -18.01 25.73 16.72
N PRO A 227 -18.67 26.46 15.80
CA PRO A 227 -19.94 27.14 16.08
C PRO A 227 -21.16 26.22 16.26
N TYR A 228 -21.00 24.92 15.96
CA TYR A 228 -22.08 23.92 15.90
C TYR A 228 -22.10 22.93 17.08
N ILE A 229 -21.18 23.04 18.04
CA ILE A 229 -21.03 22.05 19.12
C ILE A 229 -22.25 21.96 20.04
N ASP A 230 -22.97 23.06 20.23
CA ASP A 230 -24.21 23.12 20.99
C ASP A 230 -25.33 22.23 20.43
N LYS A 231 -25.22 21.77 19.17
CA LYS A 231 -26.16 20.82 18.58
C LYS A 231 -25.83 19.35 18.91
N TYR A 232 -24.64 19.07 19.41
CA TYR A 232 -24.11 17.70 19.57
C TYR A 232 -23.83 17.32 21.04
N LEU A 233 -23.58 18.31 21.89
CA LEU A 233 -23.48 18.12 23.34
C LEU A 233 -24.83 18.39 23.99
N PHE A 234 -25.30 17.45 24.80
CA PHE A 234 -26.54 17.58 25.55
C PHE A 234 -26.24 17.49 27.05
N PRO A 235 -26.82 18.36 27.89
CA PRO A 235 -26.77 18.21 29.34
C PRO A 235 -27.23 16.81 29.77
N GLU A 236 -26.72 16.35 30.90
CA GLU A 236 -27.00 15.03 31.51
C GLU A 236 -26.57 13.81 30.68
N ARG A 237 -25.90 14.01 29.53
CA ARG A 237 -25.30 12.92 28.75
C ARG A 237 -23.81 12.79 29.03
N THR A 238 -23.35 11.54 28.97
CA THR A 238 -21.94 11.16 29.21
C THR A 238 -21.21 10.99 27.89
N TYR A 239 -20.00 11.54 27.82
CA TYR A 239 -19.14 11.50 26.66
C TYR A 239 -17.70 11.17 27.08
N TYR A 240 -16.93 10.67 26.14
CA TYR A 240 -15.47 10.70 26.21
C TYR A 240 -15.00 12.02 25.60
N PHE A 241 -14.16 12.76 26.33
CA PHE A 241 -13.51 13.97 25.85
C PHE A 241 -12.01 13.72 25.79
N SER A 242 -11.39 13.93 24.64
CA SER A 242 -9.96 13.76 24.45
C SER A 242 -9.32 15.04 23.93
N GLY A 243 -8.23 15.45 24.55
CA GLY A 243 -7.47 16.60 24.09
C GLY A 243 -6.58 17.18 25.17
N LYS A 244 -5.93 18.28 24.82
CA LYS A 244 -4.88 18.87 25.63
C LYS A 244 -5.44 19.71 26.77
N VAL A 245 -4.94 19.45 27.98
CA VAL A 245 -5.25 20.26 29.17
C VAL A 245 -4.42 21.54 29.15
N LYS A 246 -5.10 22.69 29.10
CA LYS A 246 -4.50 24.03 29.23
C LYS A 246 -4.90 24.67 30.56
N SER A 247 -4.16 25.71 30.94
CA SER A 247 -4.52 26.60 32.03
C SER A 247 -5.00 27.92 31.45
N VAL A 248 -6.25 28.29 31.73
CA VAL A 248 -6.82 29.59 31.33
C VAL A 248 -7.36 30.26 32.59
N GLY A 249 -6.79 31.41 32.95
CA GLY A 249 -7.19 32.13 34.17
C GLY A 249 -7.00 31.32 35.47
N GLY A 250 -6.02 30.42 35.50
CA GLY A 250 -5.73 29.54 36.65
C GLY A 250 -6.63 28.30 36.75
N GLN A 251 -7.60 28.11 35.85
CA GLN A 251 -8.43 26.91 35.80
C GLN A 251 -7.95 25.95 34.70
N ARG A 252 -8.02 24.64 34.99
CA ARG A 252 -7.78 23.58 34.00
C ARG A 252 -8.93 23.57 32.98
N VAL A 253 -8.60 23.62 31.71
CA VAL A 253 -9.55 23.64 30.60
C VAL A 253 -9.07 22.66 29.52
N LEU A 254 -9.98 21.84 28.99
CA LEU A 254 -9.75 21.11 27.76
C LEU A 254 -10.00 22.07 26.59
N ASP A 255 -8.95 22.40 25.84
CA ASP A 255 -9.07 23.33 24.70
C ASP A 255 -9.31 22.58 23.40
N ASN A 256 -10.47 22.85 22.80
CA ASN A 256 -11.01 22.22 21.60
C ASN A 256 -10.92 20.68 21.61
N PRO A 257 -11.38 19.99 22.68
CA PRO A 257 -11.30 18.54 22.75
C PRO A 257 -12.19 17.89 21.71
N GLU A 258 -11.79 16.73 21.22
CA GLU A 258 -12.68 15.85 20.49
C GLU A 258 -13.61 15.12 21.47
N PHE A 259 -14.83 14.77 21.05
CA PHE A 259 -15.77 14.06 21.90
C PHE A 259 -16.56 12.98 21.17
N GLU A 260 -16.82 11.88 21.88
CA GLU A 260 -17.67 10.77 21.42
C GLU A 260 -18.67 10.41 22.52
N ILE A 261 -19.90 10.06 22.13
CA ILE A 261 -20.96 9.67 23.09
C ILE A 261 -20.51 8.39 23.79
N ALA A 262 -20.55 8.36 25.12
CA ALA A 262 -20.32 7.14 25.87
C ALA A 262 -21.58 6.25 25.75
N SER A 263 -21.62 5.39 24.73
CA SER A 263 -22.65 4.36 24.57
C SER A 263 -22.23 3.03 25.21
N ASP A 264 -23.20 2.24 25.67
CA ASP A 264 -23.00 0.86 26.15
C ASP A 264 -22.61 -0.13 25.04
N ASP A 265 -22.64 0.31 23.78
CA ASP A 265 -22.14 -0.47 22.65
C ASP A 265 -20.62 -0.28 22.49
N PRO A 266 -19.80 -1.34 22.66
CA PRO A 266 -18.34 -1.30 22.51
C PRO A 266 -17.88 -0.92 21.09
N THR A 267 -18.81 -0.85 20.11
CA THR A 267 -18.51 -0.50 18.72
C THR A 267 -17.98 0.90 18.48
N HIS A 268 -18.36 1.85 19.33
CA HIS A 268 -17.98 3.26 19.25
C HIS A 268 -17.12 3.71 20.44
N THR A 269 -16.81 2.78 21.35
CA THR A 269 -16.06 3.04 22.59
C THR A 269 -14.80 2.18 22.67
N ALA A 270 -14.31 1.70 21.52
CA ALA A 270 -13.00 1.10 21.41
C ALA A 270 -11.97 2.07 21.99
N ARG A 271 -11.09 1.54 22.84
CA ARG A 271 -10.00 2.30 23.46
C ARG A 271 -9.14 3.00 22.42
N ILE A 272 -9.03 2.45 21.21
CA ILE A 272 -8.35 3.07 20.08
C ILE A 272 -9.34 3.12 18.91
N VAL A 273 -9.65 4.32 18.41
CA VAL A 273 -10.65 4.56 17.37
C VAL A 273 -9.97 4.81 16.02
N PRO A 274 -10.31 4.04 14.97
CA PRO A 274 -9.78 4.27 13.63
C PRO A 274 -10.36 5.54 12.98
N ILE A 275 -9.51 6.31 12.30
CA ILE A 275 -9.91 7.46 11.49
C ILE A 275 -9.61 7.16 10.02
N TYR A 276 -10.67 7.10 9.22
CA TYR A 276 -10.62 6.80 7.79
C TYR A 276 -10.58 8.09 6.95
N PRO A 277 -10.02 8.06 5.73
CA PRO A 277 -10.26 9.08 4.72
C PRO A 277 -11.76 9.22 4.44
N LEU A 278 -12.23 10.47 4.28
CA LEU A 278 -13.63 10.82 4.07
C LEU A 278 -13.79 11.79 2.90
N THR A 279 -15.00 11.83 2.34
CA THR A 279 -15.44 12.78 1.32
C THR A 279 -16.67 13.53 1.82
N GLU A 280 -16.96 14.70 1.21
CA GLU A 280 -18.17 15.45 1.50
C GLU A 280 -19.43 14.57 1.36
N GLY A 281 -20.35 14.67 2.32
CA GLY A 281 -21.58 13.89 2.36
C GLY A 281 -21.46 12.52 3.04
N LEU A 282 -20.25 12.06 3.41
CA LEU A 282 -20.04 10.81 4.15
C LEU A 282 -19.63 11.07 5.60
N SER A 283 -20.44 10.61 6.55
CA SER A 283 -20.08 10.74 7.97
C SER A 283 -19.13 9.61 8.43
N PRO A 284 -18.17 9.91 9.33
CA PRO A 284 -17.25 8.89 9.87
C PRO A 284 -17.98 7.73 10.55
N ARG A 285 -19.12 8.00 11.21
CA ARG A 285 -19.91 6.99 11.91
C ARG A 285 -20.55 6.00 10.93
N VAL A 286 -21.10 6.51 9.82
CA VAL A 286 -21.71 5.69 8.78
C VAL A 286 -20.67 4.81 8.13
N LEU A 287 -19.49 5.34 7.77
CA LEU A 287 -18.42 4.55 7.18
C LEU A 287 -17.93 3.46 8.14
N ARG A 288 -17.58 3.81 9.39
CA ARG A 288 -17.14 2.87 10.43
C ARG A 288 -18.10 1.70 10.63
N ARG A 289 -19.42 1.98 10.66
CA ARG A 289 -20.45 0.95 10.83
C ARG A 289 -20.41 -0.10 9.72
N HIS A 290 -20.32 0.34 8.45
CA HIS A 290 -20.31 -0.59 7.32
C HIS A 290 -18.99 -1.35 7.23
N ILE A 291 -17.86 -0.69 7.49
CA ILE A 291 -16.56 -1.37 7.58
C ILE A 291 -16.60 -2.46 8.65
N ARG A 292 -17.15 -2.17 9.85
CA ARG A 292 -17.30 -3.16 10.91
C ARG A 292 -18.11 -4.37 10.46
N GLN A 293 -19.27 -4.12 9.86
CA GLN A 293 -20.13 -5.19 9.36
C GLN A 293 -19.39 -6.09 8.36
N VAL A 294 -18.62 -5.51 7.44
CA VAL A 294 -17.85 -6.27 6.45
C VAL A 294 -16.71 -7.04 7.11
N VAL A 295 -15.92 -6.41 7.97
CA VAL A 295 -14.80 -7.03 8.70
C VAL A 295 -15.27 -8.22 9.55
N GLU A 296 -16.32 -8.04 10.35
CA GLU A 296 -16.87 -9.13 11.19
C GLU A 296 -17.44 -10.29 10.35
N THR A 297 -17.94 -10.00 9.15
CA THR A 297 -18.54 -11.02 8.28
C THR A 297 -17.49 -11.79 7.48
N TRP A 298 -16.47 -11.10 6.96
CA TRP A 298 -15.60 -11.62 5.90
C TRP A 298 -14.15 -11.83 6.30
N ALA A 299 -13.62 -11.15 7.33
CA ALA A 299 -12.18 -11.19 7.61
C ALA A 299 -11.65 -12.61 7.85
N ASP A 300 -12.36 -13.45 8.63
CA ASP A 300 -11.96 -14.85 8.88
C ASP A 300 -12.16 -15.80 7.71
N ARG A 301 -12.86 -15.35 6.66
CA ARG A 301 -13.15 -16.16 5.47
C ARG A 301 -12.12 -15.93 4.37
N LEU A 302 -11.24 -14.94 4.54
CA LEU A 302 -10.18 -14.68 3.59
C LEU A 302 -9.13 -15.79 3.67
N PRO A 303 -8.70 -16.35 2.52
CA PRO A 303 -7.55 -17.22 2.50
C PRO A 303 -6.31 -16.42 2.92
N ASP A 304 -5.52 -16.97 3.83
CA ASP A 304 -4.27 -16.32 4.22
C ASP A 304 -3.23 -16.53 3.12
N PRO A 305 -2.69 -15.46 2.50
CA PRO A 305 -1.68 -15.60 1.47
C PRO A 305 -0.31 -15.96 2.04
N LEU A 306 -0.09 -15.80 3.36
CA LEU A 306 1.15 -16.20 4.00
C LEU A 306 1.10 -17.68 4.43
N PRO A 307 2.10 -18.49 4.02
CA PRO A 307 2.21 -19.88 4.46
C PRO A 307 2.20 -20.02 6.00
N PRO A 308 1.57 -21.07 6.56
CA PRO A 308 1.46 -21.25 8.01
C PRO A 308 2.80 -21.25 8.75
N ASP A 309 3.84 -21.84 8.16
CA ASP A 309 5.22 -21.89 8.67
C ASP A 309 5.84 -20.50 8.75
N LEU A 310 5.64 -19.65 7.74
CA LEU A 310 6.15 -18.28 7.74
C LEU A 310 5.46 -17.43 8.81
N ARG A 311 4.14 -17.58 8.98
CA ARG A 311 3.38 -16.90 10.03
C ARG A 311 3.85 -17.32 11.42
N GLN A 312 4.05 -18.62 11.65
CA GLN A 312 4.53 -19.13 12.93
C GLN A 312 5.95 -18.62 13.24
N ARG A 313 6.85 -18.61 12.26
CA ARG A 313 8.22 -18.15 12.43
C ARG A 313 8.32 -16.65 12.74
N LEU A 314 7.44 -15.83 12.18
CA LEU A 314 7.45 -14.38 12.33
C LEU A 314 6.48 -13.85 13.41
N ASP A 315 5.77 -14.75 14.10
CA ASP A 315 4.70 -14.43 15.07
C ASP A 315 3.65 -13.47 14.50
N PHE A 316 3.20 -13.76 13.26
CA PHE A 316 2.19 -12.94 12.59
C PHE A 316 0.77 -13.48 12.79
N PRO A 317 -0.20 -12.58 13.07
CA PRO A 317 -1.62 -12.95 13.08
C PRO A 317 -2.07 -13.42 11.69
N SER A 318 -3.20 -14.12 11.63
CA SER A 318 -3.83 -14.45 10.34
C SER A 318 -4.27 -13.16 9.61
N ILE A 319 -4.52 -13.22 8.30
CA ILE A 319 -5.08 -12.09 7.56
C ILE A 319 -6.37 -11.56 8.21
N GLY A 320 -7.27 -12.46 8.62
CA GLY A 320 -8.53 -12.08 9.25
C GLY A 320 -8.36 -11.38 10.59
N GLU A 321 -7.43 -11.88 11.41
CA GLU A 321 -7.09 -11.25 12.67
C GLU A 321 -6.39 -9.90 12.47
N ALA A 322 -5.47 -9.80 11.50
CA ALA A 322 -4.80 -8.55 11.17
C ALA A 322 -5.80 -7.47 10.73
N LEU A 323 -6.73 -7.79 9.84
CA LEU A 323 -7.77 -6.84 9.41
C LEU A 323 -8.66 -6.41 10.57
N ARG A 324 -9.07 -7.34 11.45
CA ARG A 324 -9.80 -6.98 12.67
C ARG A 324 -9.03 -6.01 13.54
N GLN A 325 -7.76 -6.28 13.81
CA GLN A 325 -6.95 -5.45 14.70
C GLN A 325 -6.54 -4.11 14.07
N VAL A 326 -6.38 -4.03 12.75
CA VAL A 326 -6.17 -2.74 12.05
C VAL A 326 -7.46 -1.92 12.04
N HIS A 327 -8.63 -2.50 11.83
CA HIS A 327 -9.86 -1.72 11.84
C HIS A 327 -10.40 -1.42 13.25
N PHE A 328 -10.32 -2.38 14.16
CA PHE A 328 -10.90 -2.34 15.50
C PHE A 328 -9.93 -2.93 16.53
N PRO A 329 -8.79 -2.26 16.79
CA PRO A 329 -7.76 -2.76 17.70
C PRO A 329 -8.27 -2.90 19.13
N GLU A 330 -7.92 -4.03 19.76
CA GLU A 330 -8.17 -4.24 21.19
C GLU A 330 -7.20 -3.43 22.07
N ASN A 331 -5.96 -3.30 21.60
CA ASN A 331 -4.88 -2.57 22.26
C ASN A 331 -3.77 -2.22 21.25
N GLU A 332 -2.85 -1.34 21.66
CA GLU A 332 -1.76 -0.87 20.81
C GLU A 332 -0.82 -1.99 20.34
N ARG A 333 -0.59 -3.02 21.17
CA ARG A 333 0.29 -4.14 20.81
C ARG A 333 -0.28 -4.92 19.63
N GLU A 334 -1.56 -5.27 19.67
CA GLU A 334 -2.21 -6.00 18.57
C GLU A 334 -2.34 -5.14 17.31
N LEU A 335 -2.59 -3.84 17.46
CA LEU A 335 -2.55 -2.90 16.33
C LEU A 335 -1.19 -2.93 15.63
N GLN A 336 -0.09 -2.85 16.39
CA GLN A 336 1.26 -2.87 15.82
C GLN A 336 1.62 -4.20 15.17
N ARG A 337 1.21 -5.34 15.78
CA ARG A 337 1.38 -6.67 15.17
C ARG A 337 0.66 -6.77 13.83
N ALA A 338 -0.58 -6.30 13.78
CA ALA A 338 -1.40 -6.32 12.58
C ALA A 338 -0.84 -5.41 11.48
N ARG A 339 -0.44 -4.17 11.82
CA ARG A 339 0.22 -3.25 10.87
C ARG A 339 1.52 -3.82 10.33
N ARG A 340 2.37 -4.40 11.20
CA ARG A 340 3.63 -5.03 10.79
C ARG A 340 3.38 -6.19 9.83
N ARG A 341 2.38 -7.03 10.11
CA ARG A 341 2.00 -8.14 9.23
C ARG A 341 1.53 -7.63 7.87
N LEU A 342 0.61 -6.66 7.82
CA LEU A 342 0.09 -6.12 6.55
C LEU A 342 1.19 -5.47 5.72
N ALA A 343 2.06 -4.67 6.36
CA ALA A 343 3.19 -4.04 5.68
C ALA A 343 4.21 -5.09 5.19
N PHE A 344 4.47 -6.14 5.96
CA PHE A 344 5.34 -7.23 5.53
C PHE A 344 4.76 -7.96 4.33
N GLU A 345 3.46 -8.29 4.35
CA GLU A 345 2.80 -8.94 3.22
C GLU A 345 2.90 -8.09 1.95
N GLU A 346 2.57 -6.81 2.03
CA GLU A 346 2.64 -5.90 0.90
C GLU A 346 4.04 -5.87 0.29
N LEU A 347 5.06 -5.70 1.14
CA LEU A 347 6.46 -5.73 0.70
C LEU A 347 6.86 -7.09 0.14
N LEU A 348 6.43 -8.20 0.75
CA LEU A 348 6.73 -9.55 0.28
C LEU A 348 6.13 -9.79 -1.11
N ILE A 349 4.88 -9.41 -1.34
CA ILE A 349 4.21 -9.55 -2.64
C ILE A 349 4.96 -8.76 -3.70
N ILE A 350 5.35 -7.52 -3.40
CA ILE A 350 6.16 -6.70 -4.31
C ILE A 350 7.50 -7.38 -4.61
N GLN A 351 8.21 -7.87 -3.59
CA GLN A 351 9.50 -8.56 -3.75
C GLN A 351 9.38 -9.86 -4.54
N LEU A 352 8.31 -10.64 -4.35
CA LEU A 352 8.05 -11.85 -5.13
C LEU A 352 7.76 -11.50 -6.60
N GLY A 353 6.99 -10.45 -6.86
CA GLY A 353 6.75 -9.95 -8.22
C GLY A 353 8.04 -9.51 -8.91
N VAL A 354 8.89 -8.79 -8.18
CA VAL A 354 10.24 -8.38 -8.61
C VAL A 354 11.12 -9.60 -8.95
N LEU A 355 11.23 -10.58 -8.05
CA LEU A 355 12.02 -11.78 -8.26
C LEU A 355 11.48 -12.63 -9.42
N GLY A 356 10.16 -12.69 -9.58
CA GLY A 356 9.51 -13.34 -10.71
C GLY A 356 9.90 -12.68 -12.04
N GLN A 357 9.87 -11.35 -12.11
CA GLN A 357 10.33 -10.60 -13.28
C GLN A 357 11.83 -10.81 -13.55
N HIS A 358 12.65 -10.80 -12.51
CA HIS A 358 14.10 -11.03 -12.64
C HIS A 358 14.39 -12.42 -13.21
N ARG A 359 13.73 -13.47 -12.73
CA ARG A 359 13.88 -14.84 -13.27
C ARG A 359 13.39 -14.94 -14.72
N ALA A 360 12.24 -14.35 -15.03
CA ALA A 360 11.73 -14.32 -16.40
C ALA A 360 12.72 -13.61 -17.34
N TRP A 361 13.40 -12.57 -16.86
CA TRP A 361 14.42 -11.88 -17.63
C TRP A 361 15.69 -12.72 -17.84
N GLN A 362 16.20 -13.35 -16.78
CA GLN A 362 17.38 -14.23 -16.86
C GLN A 362 17.17 -15.45 -17.76
N SER A 363 15.92 -15.85 -18.01
CA SER A 363 15.60 -16.92 -18.96
C SER A 363 15.73 -16.51 -20.44
N LYS A 364 15.85 -15.21 -20.74
CA LYS A 364 16.05 -14.73 -22.11
C LYS A 364 17.53 -14.91 -22.50
N PRO A 365 17.83 -15.29 -23.75
CA PRO A 365 19.21 -15.34 -24.22
C PRO A 365 19.76 -13.93 -24.46
N ALA A 366 21.03 -13.71 -24.10
CA ALA A 366 21.82 -12.54 -24.46
C ALA A 366 23.14 -12.96 -25.11
N GLN A 367 23.78 -12.01 -25.80
CA GLN A 367 25.14 -12.18 -26.31
C GLN A 367 26.15 -11.78 -25.23
N PRO A 368 26.99 -12.71 -24.73
CA PRO A 368 28.10 -12.31 -23.87
C PRO A 368 29.00 -11.30 -24.59
N VAL A 369 29.29 -10.19 -23.93
CA VAL A 369 30.19 -9.13 -24.41
C VAL A 369 31.27 -8.83 -23.35
N PRO A 370 32.15 -9.80 -23.06
CA PRO A 370 33.18 -9.63 -22.05
C PRO A 370 34.12 -8.47 -22.42
N LEU A 371 34.39 -7.58 -21.46
CA LEU A 371 35.40 -6.55 -21.59
C LEU A 371 36.72 -7.09 -21.04
N SER A 372 37.65 -7.50 -21.90
CA SER A 372 38.94 -8.03 -21.46
C SER A 372 39.81 -6.96 -20.79
N ASP A 373 40.84 -7.37 -20.05
CA ASP A 373 41.78 -6.44 -19.42
C ASP A 373 42.50 -5.57 -20.46
N GLU A 374 42.83 -6.12 -21.63
CA GLU A 374 43.48 -5.40 -22.73
C GLU A 374 42.52 -4.37 -23.37
N ALA A 375 41.27 -4.79 -23.64
CA ALA A 375 40.25 -3.89 -24.17
C ALA A 375 39.94 -2.76 -23.18
N LEU A 376 39.91 -3.06 -21.88
CA LEU A 376 39.73 -2.05 -20.85
C LEU A 376 40.93 -1.10 -20.78
N ALA A 377 42.16 -1.61 -20.76
CA ALA A 377 43.37 -0.80 -20.70
C ALA A 377 43.44 0.20 -21.87
N SER A 378 43.19 -0.28 -23.10
CA SER A 378 43.17 0.60 -24.28
C SER A 378 42.13 1.72 -24.21
N PHE A 379 41.00 1.50 -23.52
CA PHE A 379 40.01 2.54 -23.27
C PHE A 379 40.46 3.52 -22.18
N LEU A 380 41.05 3.01 -21.09
CA LEU A 380 41.51 3.83 -19.97
C LEU A 380 42.68 4.74 -20.36
N ASP A 381 43.58 4.28 -21.24
CA ASP A 381 44.73 5.06 -21.72
C ASP A 381 44.33 6.34 -22.48
N LEU A 382 43.09 6.43 -22.95
CA LEU A 382 42.55 7.62 -23.63
C LEU A 382 41.98 8.67 -22.66
N LEU A 383 41.74 8.30 -21.40
CA LEU A 383 41.11 9.18 -20.45
C LEU A 383 42.14 10.18 -19.88
N PRO A 384 41.84 11.48 -19.85
CA PRO A 384 42.75 12.48 -19.28
C PRO A 384 42.76 12.49 -17.74
N PHE A 385 42.23 11.46 -17.10
CA PHE A 385 42.09 11.31 -15.65
C PHE A 385 42.05 9.82 -15.28
N GLU A 386 42.37 9.53 -14.03
CA GLU A 386 42.20 8.19 -13.47
C GLU A 386 40.79 7.98 -12.93
N LEU A 387 40.31 6.74 -13.01
CA LEU A 387 39.05 6.36 -12.38
C LEU A 387 39.13 6.42 -10.85
N THR A 388 38.01 6.74 -10.20
CA THR A 388 37.87 6.63 -8.74
C THR A 388 37.77 5.16 -8.31
N ALA A 389 37.90 4.89 -7.00
CA ALA A 389 37.74 3.53 -6.49
C ALA A 389 36.29 3.03 -6.68
N ALA A 390 35.31 3.91 -6.47
CA ALA A 390 33.91 3.60 -6.74
C ALA A 390 33.64 3.29 -8.22
N GLN A 391 34.24 4.04 -9.15
CA GLN A 391 34.12 3.79 -10.58
C GLN A 391 34.73 2.44 -10.98
N ARG A 392 35.92 2.09 -10.47
CA ARG A 392 36.56 0.78 -10.70
C ARG A 392 35.69 -0.38 -10.19
N ARG A 393 35.23 -0.29 -8.95
CA ARG A 393 34.33 -1.30 -8.35
C ARG A 393 33.08 -1.52 -9.21
N VAL A 394 32.42 -0.44 -9.63
CA VAL A 394 31.23 -0.51 -10.49
C VAL A 394 31.55 -1.12 -11.86
N LEU A 395 32.71 -0.80 -12.44
CA LEU A 395 33.12 -1.35 -13.72
C LEU A 395 33.37 -2.87 -13.62
N ASP A 396 33.97 -3.34 -12.54
CA ASP A 396 34.17 -4.77 -12.28
C ASP A 396 32.83 -5.51 -12.12
N GLU A 397 31.89 -4.93 -11.37
CA GLU A 397 30.52 -5.46 -11.22
C GLU A 397 29.83 -5.61 -12.59
N ILE A 398 29.91 -4.57 -13.43
CA ILE A 398 29.32 -4.57 -14.77
C ILE A 398 30.00 -5.59 -15.67
N ARG A 399 31.34 -5.66 -15.65
CA ARG A 399 32.13 -6.58 -16.47
C ARG A 399 31.78 -8.03 -16.19
N ALA A 400 31.58 -8.38 -14.92
CA ALA A 400 31.15 -9.71 -14.52
C ALA A 400 29.76 -10.08 -15.07
N ASP A 401 28.85 -9.10 -15.22
CA ASP A 401 27.53 -9.32 -15.79
C ASP A 401 27.51 -9.35 -17.33
N LEU A 402 28.32 -8.51 -17.98
CA LEU A 402 28.45 -8.47 -19.44
C LEU A 402 29.00 -9.78 -20.02
N ALA A 403 29.79 -10.52 -19.25
CA ALA A 403 30.33 -11.81 -19.66
C ALA A 403 29.31 -12.97 -19.60
N ARG A 404 28.08 -12.73 -19.12
CA ARG A 404 27.05 -13.77 -18.95
C ARG A 404 26.22 -13.97 -20.21
N ASP A 405 25.58 -15.13 -20.30
CA ASP A 405 24.71 -15.55 -21.41
C ASP A 405 23.24 -15.10 -21.26
N TYR A 406 22.94 -14.39 -20.17
CA TYR A 406 21.66 -13.73 -19.93
C TYR A 406 21.83 -12.21 -19.81
N PRO A 407 20.78 -11.41 -20.10
CA PRO A 407 20.97 -9.98 -20.27
C PRO A 407 21.14 -9.30 -18.91
N MET A 408 22.19 -8.49 -18.78
CA MET A 408 22.38 -7.60 -17.64
C MET A 408 21.25 -6.58 -17.61
N THR A 409 20.68 -6.31 -16.43
CA THR A 409 19.82 -5.13 -16.22
C THR A 409 20.29 -4.43 -14.95
N ARG A 410 20.92 -3.26 -15.12
CA ARG A 410 21.60 -2.59 -14.01
C ARG A 410 21.29 -1.09 -13.98
N LEU A 411 20.99 -0.59 -12.78
CA LEU A 411 20.86 0.82 -12.47
C LEU A 411 22.19 1.34 -11.93
N LEU A 412 22.84 2.21 -12.71
CA LEU A 412 24.00 2.99 -12.32
C LEU A 412 23.58 4.30 -11.68
N GLN A 413 23.73 4.38 -10.36
CA GLN A 413 23.40 5.54 -9.55
C GLN A 413 24.67 6.30 -9.19
N GLY A 414 24.60 7.63 -9.23
CA GLY A 414 25.65 8.49 -8.68
C GLY A 414 25.33 9.94 -8.95
N ASP A 415 25.94 10.85 -8.20
CA ASP A 415 25.66 12.28 -8.32
C ASP A 415 25.97 12.84 -9.72
N VAL A 416 25.36 13.98 -10.08
CA VAL A 416 25.73 14.71 -11.31
C VAL A 416 27.22 14.98 -11.30
N GLY A 417 27.95 14.54 -12.34
CA GLY A 417 29.40 14.69 -12.43
C GLY A 417 30.22 13.59 -11.75
N SER A 418 29.62 12.53 -11.20
CA SER A 418 30.34 11.37 -10.65
C SER A 418 31.04 10.48 -11.70
N GLY A 419 30.97 10.85 -12.99
CA GLY A 419 31.60 10.10 -14.08
C GLY A 419 30.78 8.93 -14.64
N LYS A 420 29.46 8.89 -14.43
CA LYS A 420 28.56 7.86 -15.00
C LYS A 420 28.76 7.64 -16.51
N THR A 421 28.97 8.72 -17.27
CA THR A 421 29.18 8.67 -18.73
C THR A 421 30.43 7.88 -19.12
N VAL A 422 31.48 7.88 -18.30
CA VAL A 422 32.71 7.10 -18.56
C VAL A 422 32.43 5.61 -18.42
N ILE A 423 31.68 5.22 -17.39
CA ILE A 423 31.22 3.84 -17.24
C ILE A 423 30.35 3.41 -18.42
N ALA A 424 29.38 4.25 -18.83
CA ALA A 424 28.58 3.97 -20.02
C ALA A 424 29.43 3.80 -21.29
N ALA A 425 30.45 4.65 -21.48
CA ALA A 425 31.37 4.54 -22.61
C ALA A 425 32.15 3.21 -22.58
N ALA A 426 32.67 2.78 -21.43
CA ALA A 426 33.34 1.49 -21.29
C ALA A 426 32.40 0.31 -21.62
N VAL A 427 31.12 0.39 -21.25
CA VAL A 427 30.11 -0.63 -21.56
C VAL A 427 29.76 -0.66 -23.04
N MET A 428 29.66 0.49 -23.71
CA MET A 428 29.49 0.54 -25.16
C MET A 428 30.73 0.02 -25.89
N TRP A 429 31.93 0.32 -25.39
CA TRP A 429 33.17 -0.22 -25.91
C TRP A 429 33.21 -1.75 -25.85
N ALA A 430 32.73 -2.35 -24.76
CA ALA A 430 32.60 -3.79 -24.62
C ALA A 430 31.77 -4.44 -25.76
N ALA A 431 30.68 -3.79 -26.19
CA ALA A 431 29.93 -4.26 -27.37
C ALA A 431 30.78 -4.17 -28.65
N VAL A 432 31.43 -3.04 -28.90
CA VAL A 432 32.21 -2.81 -30.13
C VAL A 432 33.37 -3.79 -30.28
N VAL A 433 34.12 -4.06 -29.21
CA VAL A 433 35.24 -5.03 -29.26
C VAL A 433 34.78 -6.47 -29.46
N ASN A 434 33.53 -6.77 -29.10
CA ASN A 434 32.90 -8.07 -29.33
C ASN A 434 32.07 -8.08 -30.63
N HIS A 435 32.41 -7.21 -31.59
CA HIS A 435 31.81 -7.13 -32.93
C HIS A 435 30.30 -6.84 -32.94
N ALA A 436 29.79 -6.23 -31.87
CA ALA A 436 28.39 -5.87 -31.70
C ALA A 436 28.19 -4.34 -31.65
N GLN A 437 26.93 -3.93 -31.80
CA GLN A 437 26.50 -2.55 -31.76
C GLN A 437 25.99 -2.18 -30.37
N ALA A 438 26.12 -0.89 -30.05
CA ALA A 438 25.57 -0.31 -28.83
C ALA A 438 24.63 0.86 -29.13
N ALA A 439 23.72 1.15 -28.20
CA ALA A 439 22.86 2.32 -28.28
C ALA A 439 22.87 3.13 -26.98
N LEU A 440 22.78 4.46 -27.08
CA LEU A 440 22.56 5.35 -25.93
C LEU A 440 21.33 6.22 -26.14
N MET A 441 20.36 6.10 -25.23
CA MET A 441 19.16 6.92 -25.21
C MET A 441 19.29 8.06 -24.20
N ALA A 442 19.01 9.29 -24.61
CA ALA A 442 19.05 10.49 -23.80
C ALA A 442 17.69 11.23 -23.76
N PRO A 443 17.33 11.93 -22.66
CA PRO A 443 16.01 12.55 -22.41
C PRO A 443 15.62 13.66 -23.35
N THR A 444 16.59 14.33 -23.94
CA THR A 444 16.37 15.50 -24.80
C THR A 444 17.32 15.44 -25.97
N GLU A 445 16.93 16.08 -27.09
CA GLU A 445 17.79 16.17 -28.27
C GLU A 445 19.12 16.87 -27.94
N ILE A 446 19.08 17.90 -27.09
CA ILE A 446 20.27 18.62 -26.65
C ILE A 446 21.24 17.67 -25.92
N LEU A 447 20.74 16.81 -25.02
CA LEU A 447 21.62 15.88 -24.30
C LEU A 447 22.12 14.76 -25.23
N ALA A 448 21.29 14.28 -26.15
CA ALA A 448 21.70 13.30 -27.18
C ALA A 448 22.82 13.86 -28.07
N GLU A 449 22.70 15.10 -28.54
CA GLU A 449 23.75 15.78 -29.31
C GLU A 449 25.03 15.97 -28.51
N GLN A 450 24.93 16.35 -27.23
CA GLN A 450 26.09 16.50 -26.35
C GLN A 450 26.83 15.18 -26.15
N HIS A 451 26.10 14.08 -25.92
CA HIS A 451 26.68 12.74 -25.82
C HIS A 451 27.30 12.30 -27.14
N ALA A 452 26.61 12.52 -28.26
CA ALA A 452 27.12 12.14 -29.58
C ALA A 452 28.43 12.82 -29.92
N ARG A 453 28.57 14.13 -29.67
CA ARG A 453 29.83 14.85 -29.88
C ARG A 453 30.94 14.29 -29.00
N LYS A 454 30.72 14.21 -27.68
CA LYS A 454 31.74 13.74 -26.73
C LYS A 454 32.19 12.31 -26.99
N LEU A 455 31.25 11.41 -27.31
CA LEU A 455 31.56 10.02 -27.56
C LEU A 455 32.19 9.83 -28.94
N ALA A 456 31.80 10.61 -29.96
CA ALA A 456 32.49 10.63 -31.24
C ALA A 456 33.95 11.10 -31.09
N ASP A 457 34.21 12.13 -30.29
CA ASP A 457 35.57 12.63 -30.03
C ASP A 457 36.44 11.60 -29.27
N LEU A 458 35.84 10.90 -28.31
CA LEU A 458 36.50 9.84 -27.53
C LEU A 458 36.78 8.60 -28.40
N PHE A 459 35.75 8.08 -29.06
CA PHE A 459 35.83 6.85 -29.84
C PHE A 459 36.48 7.02 -31.21
N GLY A 460 36.53 8.23 -31.76
CA GLY A 460 37.21 8.51 -33.02
C GLY A 460 38.72 8.25 -32.98
N GLN A 461 39.29 8.16 -31.77
CA GLN A 461 40.69 7.78 -31.52
C GLN A 461 40.88 6.26 -31.41
N MET A 462 39.78 5.49 -31.32
CA MET A 462 39.78 4.05 -31.20
C MET A 462 39.53 3.39 -32.55
N VAL A 463 40.20 2.28 -32.79
CA VAL A 463 39.99 1.44 -33.98
C VAL A 463 39.04 0.32 -33.62
N ASN A 464 37.99 0.15 -34.41
CA ASN A 464 37.10 -1.00 -34.31
C ASN A 464 37.87 -2.26 -34.78
N PRO A 465 38.09 -3.27 -33.91
CA PRO A 465 38.86 -4.45 -34.25
C PRO A 465 38.21 -5.31 -35.35
N ASN A 466 36.90 -5.16 -35.57
CA ASN A 466 36.18 -5.87 -36.64
C ASN A 466 36.51 -5.30 -38.03
N THR A 467 36.53 -3.97 -38.14
CA THR A 467 36.55 -3.29 -39.43
C THR A 467 37.93 -2.72 -39.76
N GLY A 468 38.79 -2.51 -38.76
CA GLY A 468 40.06 -1.79 -38.90
C GLY A 468 39.90 -0.28 -39.10
N TRP A 469 38.68 0.25 -38.99
CA TRP A 469 38.37 1.67 -39.14
C TRP A 469 38.06 2.32 -37.78
N PRO A 470 38.11 3.66 -37.68
CA PRO A 470 37.66 4.36 -36.47
C PRO A 470 36.23 3.99 -36.10
N VAL A 471 35.96 3.88 -34.80
CA VAL A 471 34.61 3.57 -34.29
C VAL A 471 33.60 4.61 -34.74
N ARG A 472 32.50 4.16 -35.34
CA ARG A 472 31.49 5.03 -35.95
C ARG A 472 30.32 5.29 -35.01
N VAL A 473 30.23 6.54 -34.57
CA VAL A 473 29.13 7.05 -33.74
C VAL A 473 28.14 7.83 -34.61
N ALA A 474 26.85 7.51 -34.51
CA ALA A 474 25.78 8.21 -35.23
C ALA A 474 24.72 8.79 -34.27
N LEU A 475 24.00 9.80 -34.73
CA LEU A 475 22.92 10.47 -33.96
C LEU A 475 21.56 10.30 -34.66
N LEU A 476 20.56 9.85 -33.91
CA LEU A 476 19.16 9.76 -34.34
C LEU A 476 18.24 10.50 -33.34
N THR A 477 17.77 11.68 -33.75
CA THR A 477 16.81 12.50 -33.01
C THR A 477 15.50 12.65 -33.81
N GLY A 478 14.47 13.25 -33.22
CA GLY A 478 13.20 13.50 -33.92
C GLY A 478 13.35 14.49 -35.09
N SER A 479 14.39 15.33 -35.04
CA SER A 479 14.77 16.27 -36.08
C SER A 479 15.41 15.63 -37.33
N VAL A 480 15.86 14.37 -37.27
CA VAL A 480 16.44 13.66 -38.43
C VAL A 480 15.31 13.03 -39.27
N ALA A 481 15.01 13.62 -40.43
CA ALA A 481 13.89 13.19 -41.28
C ALA A 481 14.29 12.90 -42.75
N GLY A 482 13.39 12.21 -43.47
CA GLY A 482 13.49 11.94 -44.90
C GLY A 482 14.67 11.05 -45.29
N LYS A 483 15.29 11.30 -46.45
CA LYS A 483 16.39 10.50 -47.02
C LYS A 483 17.57 10.29 -46.08
N LYS A 484 17.88 11.28 -45.22
CA LYS A 484 18.98 11.16 -44.24
C LYS A 484 18.68 10.10 -43.19
N ARG A 485 17.43 10.02 -42.73
CA ARG A 485 16.98 8.99 -41.78
C ARG A 485 17.03 7.60 -42.43
N GLU A 486 16.53 7.48 -43.65
CA GLU A 486 16.55 6.20 -44.40
C GLU A 486 17.97 5.68 -44.60
N ALA A 487 18.90 6.54 -45.03
CA ALA A 487 20.30 6.17 -45.20
C ALA A 487 20.95 5.75 -43.87
N LEU A 488 20.68 6.46 -42.78
CA LEU A 488 21.19 6.11 -41.45
C LEU A 488 20.65 4.75 -40.97
N LEU A 489 19.36 4.50 -41.13
CA LEU A 489 18.75 3.22 -40.74
C LEU A 489 19.25 2.06 -41.60
N ALA A 490 19.50 2.27 -42.90
CA ALA A 490 20.10 1.27 -43.77
C ALA A 490 21.54 0.95 -43.33
N ALA A 491 22.36 1.97 -43.03
CA ALA A 491 23.72 1.79 -42.50
C ALA A 491 23.72 1.09 -41.13
N LEU A 492 22.74 1.38 -40.27
CA LEU A 492 22.57 0.72 -38.98
C LEU A 492 22.29 -0.77 -39.13
N ALA A 493 21.35 -1.14 -40.00
CA ALA A 493 21.00 -2.52 -40.29
C ALA A 493 22.13 -3.27 -41.02
N ALA A 494 22.93 -2.58 -41.81
CA ALA A 494 24.13 -3.15 -42.44
C ALA A 494 25.27 -3.41 -41.44
N GLY A 495 25.23 -2.81 -40.25
CA GLY A 495 26.30 -2.88 -39.25
C GLY A 495 27.46 -1.92 -39.52
N GLU A 496 27.22 -0.86 -40.29
CA GLU A 496 28.23 0.19 -40.57
C GLU A 496 28.31 1.25 -39.48
N ILE A 497 27.38 1.25 -38.52
CA ILE A 497 27.33 2.14 -37.37
C ILE A 497 27.58 1.29 -36.13
N ASP A 498 28.59 1.65 -35.34
CA ASP A 498 28.95 0.88 -34.14
C ASP A 498 28.12 1.32 -32.93
N ILE A 499 27.92 2.63 -32.79
CA ILE A 499 27.21 3.22 -31.65
C ILE A 499 26.15 4.19 -32.16
N LEU A 500 24.89 3.96 -31.78
CA LEU A 500 23.77 4.85 -32.11
C LEU A 500 23.29 5.62 -30.88
N ILE A 501 23.33 6.94 -30.95
CA ILE A 501 22.91 7.82 -29.87
C ILE A 501 21.62 8.53 -30.29
N GLY A 502 20.67 8.70 -29.39
CA GLY A 502 19.40 9.31 -29.76
C GLY A 502 18.44 9.55 -28.60
N THR A 503 17.26 10.02 -28.95
CA THR A 503 16.14 10.18 -27.99
C THR A 503 15.20 8.96 -28.09
N HIS A 504 13.93 9.12 -27.72
CA HIS A 504 12.88 8.14 -27.98
C HIS A 504 12.75 7.73 -29.46
N ALA A 505 13.36 8.46 -30.39
CA ALA A 505 13.45 8.08 -31.80
C ALA A 505 14.09 6.69 -31.99
N LEU A 506 14.97 6.24 -31.08
CA LEU A 506 15.62 4.92 -31.14
C LEU A 506 14.66 3.74 -30.99
N ILE A 507 13.52 3.93 -30.31
CA ILE A 507 12.55 2.86 -30.01
C ILE A 507 11.31 2.91 -30.89
N GLN A 508 11.33 3.75 -31.92
CA GLN A 508 10.26 3.81 -32.91
C GLN A 508 10.29 2.61 -33.85
N GLU A 509 9.15 2.30 -34.46
CA GLU A 509 9.07 1.25 -35.47
C GLU A 509 10.00 1.56 -36.66
N GLY A 510 10.67 0.52 -37.17
CA GLY A 510 11.59 0.60 -38.30
C GLY A 510 13.07 0.78 -37.95
N VAL A 511 13.42 1.04 -36.67
CA VAL A 511 14.83 1.02 -36.25
C VAL A 511 15.28 -0.43 -36.03
N ARG A 512 16.23 -0.90 -36.85
CA ARG A 512 16.81 -2.24 -36.75
C ARG A 512 18.32 -2.19 -36.76
N PHE A 513 18.91 -2.89 -35.80
CA PHE A 513 20.33 -3.12 -35.65
C PHE A 513 20.69 -4.47 -36.26
N ARG A 514 21.92 -4.62 -36.72
CA ARG A 514 22.48 -5.90 -37.13
C ARG A 514 22.76 -6.80 -35.91
N ASP A 515 23.33 -6.21 -34.85
CA ASP A 515 23.70 -6.91 -33.62
C ASP A 515 23.75 -5.98 -32.40
N LEU A 516 22.61 -5.48 -31.94
CA LEU A 516 22.51 -4.73 -30.70
C LEU A 516 22.76 -5.65 -29.49
N ALA A 517 23.90 -5.45 -28.83
CA ALA A 517 24.26 -6.19 -27.61
C ALA A 517 24.15 -5.33 -26.34
N VAL A 518 24.26 -4.00 -26.46
CA VAL A 518 24.26 -3.09 -25.30
C VAL A 518 23.34 -1.90 -25.52
N VAL A 519 22.53 -1.58 -24.51
CA VAL A 519 21.72 -0.36 -24.46
C VAL A 519 22.04 0.41 -23.17
N VAL A 520 22.37 1.68 -23.32
CA VAL A 520 22.52 2.63 -22.23
C VAL A 520 21.33 3.60 -22.26
N VAL A 521 20.71 3.85 -21.10
CA VAL A 521 19.64 4.84 -20.96
C VAL A 521 20.07 5.89 -19.94
N ASP A 522 20.18 7.15 -20.35
CA ASP A 522 20.55 8.27 -19.48
C ASP A 522 19.31 8.99 -18.92
N GLU A 523 19.41 9.44 -17.66
CA GLU A 523 18.44 10.22 -16.90
C GLU A 523 17.00 9.68 -16.91
N GLN A 524 16.78 8.64 -16.10
CA GLN A 524 15.57 7.83 -16.05
C GLN A 524 14.27 8.55 -15.61
N HIS A 525 14.33 9.71 -14.94
CA HIS A 525 13.15 10.27 -14.24
C HIS A 525 12.07 10.86 -15.15
N ARG A 526 12.42 11.23 -16.38
CA ARG A 526 11.44 11.80 -17.35
C ARG A 526 10.94 10.75 -18.35
N PHE A 527 11.53 9.55 -18.36
CA PHE A 527 11.13 8.44 -19.19
C PHE A 527 10.13 7.56 -18.45
N GLY A 528 8.89 7.55 -18.92
CA GLY A 528 7.80 6.81 -18.30
C GLY A 528 8.10 5.32 -18.17
N VAL A 529 7.48 4.68 -17.16
CA VAL A 529 7.44 3.23 -16.95
C VAL A 529 7.19 2.45 -18.26
N VAL A 530 6.40 3.01 -19.17
CA VAL A 530 5.98 2.43 -20.45
C VAL A 530 7.13 2.28 -21.47
N GLN A 531 8.10 3.21 -21.48
CA GLN A 531 9.23 3.15 -22.42
C GLN A 531 10.28 2.12 -21.98
N ARG A 532 10.35 1.82 -20.68
CA ARG A 532 11.14 0.72 -20.11
C ARG A 532 10.62 -0.63 -20.57
N ALA A 533 9.31 -0.81 -20.57
CA ALA A 533 8.68 -2.02 -21.09
C ALA A 533 8.99 -2.20 -22.59
N ALA A 534 8.97 -1.12 -23.39
CA ALA A 534 9.28 -1.20 -24.82
C ALA A 534 10.70 -1.71 -25.10
N LEU A 535 11.74 -1.20 -24.42
CA LEU A 535 13.12 -1.69 -24.59
C LEU A 535 13.29 -3.14 -24.09
N ARG A 536 12.54 -3.55 -23.06
CA ARG A 536 12.63 -4.90 -22.47
C ARG A 536 11.80 -5.96 -23.22
N GLU A 537 10.63 -5.59 -23.70
CA GLU A 537 9.71 -6.46 -24.45
C GLU A 537 10.12 -6.57 -25.92
N LYS A 538 10.59 -5.45 -26.50
CA LYS A 538 11.03 -5.38 -27.89
C LYS A 538 12.54 -5.42 -28.07
N GLY A 539 13.32 -5.62 -27.00
CA GLY A 539 14.79 -5.69 -27.01
C GLY A 539 15.32 -6.60 -28.13
N ALA A 540 14.82 -7.84 -28.18
CA ALA A 540 15.17 -8.80 -29.22
C ALA A 540 14.60 -8.48 -30.61
N GLN A 541 13.58 -7.61 -30.69
CA GLN A 541 12.96 -7.17 -31.95
C GLN A 541 13.72 -6.01 -32.61
N PHE A 542 14.60 -5.32 -31.86
CA PHE A 542 15.50 -4.31 -32.42
C PHE A 542 16.63 -4.93 -33.24
N ASN A 543 16.94 -6.20 -33.01
CA ASN A 543 17.86 -6.94 -33.86
C ASN A 543 17.16 -7.42 -35.13
N ASP A 544 17.87 -7.34 -36.25
CA ASP A 544 17.43 -7.93 -37.51
C ASP A 544 17.16 -9.43 -37.29
N PRO A 545 15.95 -9.94 -37.61
CA PRO A 545 15.62 -11.36 -37.48
C PRO A 545 16.55 -12.31 -38.26
N ALA A 546 17.24 -11.82 -39.29
CA ALA A 546 18.23 -12.57 -40.05
C ALA A 546 19.69 -12.28 -39.63
N GLY A 547 19.90 -11.36 -38.69
CA GLY A 547 21.21 -10.92 -38.22
C GLY A 547 21.79 -11.79 -37.11
N PRO A 548 23.09 -11.63 -36.79
CA PRO A 548 23.76 -12.37 -35.70
C PRO A 548 23.16 -12.10 -34.31
N GLY A 549 22.45 -10.98 -34.12
CA GLY A 549 21.73 -10.64 -32.89
C GLY A 549 20.30 -11.21 -32.79
N ALA A 550 19.84 -11.97 -33.79
CA ALA A 550 18.45 -12.42 -33.86
C ALA A 550 18.01 -13.21 -32.61
N GLY A 551 16.90 -12.79 -32.00
CA GLY A 551 16.33 -13.41 -30.80
C GLY A 551 17.10 -13.13 -29.50
N LYS A 552 18.25 -12.45 -29.56
CA LYS A 552 19.05 -12.07 -28.39
C LYS A 552 18.58 -10.75 -27.83
N THR A 553 18.51 -10.67 -26.51
CA THR A 553 18.12 -9.45 -25.79
C THR A 553 19.39 -8.71 -25.35
N PRO A 554 19.50 -7.38 -25.57
CA PRO A 554 20.70 -6.63 -25.20
C PRO A 554 20.85 -6.46 -23.69
N HIS A 555 22.11 -6.38 -23.23
CA HIS A 555 22.48 -5.92 -21.90
C HIS A 555 22.05 -4.46 -21.74
N THR A 556 21.37 -4.14 -20.64
CA THR A 556 20.78 -2.82 -20.38
C THR A 556 21.42 -2.17 -19.15
N LEU A 557 22.03 -0.99 -19.36
CA LEU A 557 22.53 -0.12 -18.31
C LEU A 557 21.67 1.15 -18.25
N VAL A 558 21.05 1.40 -17.11
CA VAL A 558 20.26 2.61 -16.88
C VAL A 558 21.03 3.52 -15.94
N MET A 559 21.15 4.81 -16.25
CA MET A 559 21.85 5.78 -15.42
C MET A 559 20.84 6.72 -14.76
N SER A 560 21.05 7.01 -13.48
CA SER A 560 20.33 8.06 -12.77
C SER A 560 21.30 8.96 -12.03
N ALA A 561 21.06 10.27 -12.16
CA ALA A 561 21.77 11.28 -11.39
C ALA A 561 21.21 11.50 -9.98
N THR A 562 19.96 11.08 -9.71
CA THR A 562 19.37 11.28 -8.39
C THR A 562 19.62 10.05 -7.52
N PRO A 563 20.16 10.22 -6.30
CA PRO A 563 20.31 9.10 -5.40
C PRO A 563 18.94 8.64 -4.91
N ILE A 564 18.50 7.49 -5.41
CA ILE A 564 17.24 6.87 -5.00
C ILE A 564 17.52 6.08 -3.71
N PRO A 565 16.73 6.25 -2.64
CA PRO A 565 16.88 5.42 -1.46
C PRO A 565 16.83 3.95 -1.85
N ARG A 566 17.79 3.13 -1.39
CA ARG A 566 17.91 1.72 -1.79
C ARG A 566 16.60 0.94 -1.57
N THR A 567 15.88 1.27 -0.51
CA THR A 567 14.56 0.69 -0.22
C THR A 567 13.53 1.00 -1.31
N LEU A 568 13.50 2.25 -1.79
CA LEU A 568 12.63 2.66 -2.89
C LEU A 568 13.10 2.06 -4.23
N ALA A 569 14.41 1.94 -4.42
CA ALA A 569 14.98 1.36 -5.63
C ALA A 569 14.59 -0.12 -5.80
N LEU A 570 14.64 -0.92 -4.73
CA LEU A 570 14.22 -2.32 -4.73
C LEU A 570 12.71 -2.54 -4.97
N THR A 571 11.90 -1.50 -4.78
CA THR A 571 10.45 -1.54 -4.99
C THR A 571 10.06 -1.03 -6.37
N ILE A 572 10.63 0.10 -6.82
CA ILE A 572 10.30 0.76 -8.11
C ILE A 572 11.11 0.21 -9.28
N TYR A 573 12.33 -0.27 -9.01
CA TYR A 573 13.30 -0.77 -9.99
C TYR A 573 13.85 -2.13 -9.60
N GLY A 574 13.09 -2.90 -8.79
CA GLY A 574 13.56 -4.16 -8.21
C GLY A 574 14.00 -5.22 -9.22
N ASP A 575 13.61 -5.06 -10.48
CA ASP A 575 14.06 -5.86 -11.61
C ASP A 575 15.51 -5.58 -12.06
N MET A 576 16.18 -4.59 -11.47
CA MET A 576 17.53 -4.15 -11.82
C MET A 576 18.49 -4.29 -10.64
N ASP A 577 19.70 -4.77 -10.92
CA ASP A 577 20.80 -4.69 -9.97
C ASP A 577 21.25 -3.23 -9.82
N VAL A 578 21.63 -2.80 -8.61
CA VAL A 578 22.00 -1.39 -8.35
C VAL A 578 23.50 -1.29 -8.12
N SER A 579 24.18 -0.51 -8.96
CA SER A 579 25.55 -0.05 -8.76
C SER A 579 25.57 1.41 -8.35
N VAL A 580 26.26 1.73 -7.26
CA VAL A 580 26.37 3.11 -6.76
C VAL A 580 27.80 3.60 -6.91
N ILE A 581 27.98 4.76 -7.56
CA ILE A 581 29.19 5.57 -7.51
C ILE A 581 29.01 6.60 -6.38
N ASP A 582 29.56 6.26 -5.21
CA ASP A 582 29.49 7.02 -3.96
C ASP A 582 30.68 7.98 -3.75
N GLU A 583 31.57 8.09 -4.74
CA GLU A 583 32.70 9.00 -4.75
C GLU A 583 32.55 10.07 -5.84
N LEU A 584 32.90 11.31 -5.49
CA LEU A 584 33.02 12.40 -6.46
C LEU A 584 34.46 12.47 -6.99
N PRO A 585 34.66 12.87 -8.27
CA PRO A 585 36.00 13.06 -8.81
C PRO A 585 36.82 14.06 -7.98
N PRO A 586 38.12 13.83 -7.82
CA PRO A 586 39.00 14.73 -7.07
C PRO A 586 39.01 16.14 -7.70
N GLY A 587 39.10 17.17 -6.87
CA GLY A 587 39.14 18.57 -7.31
C GLY A 587 37.78 19.27 -7.42
N ARG A 588 36.67 18.59 -7.19
CA ARG A 588 35.34 19.23 -7.16
C ARG A 588 35.16 20.06 -5.89
N GLN A 589 34.87 21.35 -6.06
CA GLN A 589 34.55 22.23 -4.94
C GLN A 589 33.09 22.03 -4.47
N PRO A 590 32.83 22.01 -3.15
CA PRO A 590 31.49 21.90 -2.62
C PRO A 590 30.66 23.14 -2.97
N ILE A 591 29.38 22.94 -3.29
CA ILE A 591 28.44 24.04 -3.57
C ILE A 591 27.90 24.58 -2.26
N GLU A 592 28.20 25.84 -1.96
CA GLU A 592 27.61 26.54 -0.81
C GLU A 592 26.12 26.79 -1.06
N THR A 593 25.27 26.19 -0.21
CA THR A 593 23.81 26.26 -0.36
C THR A 593 23.21 27.09 0.76
N TYR A 594 22.38 28.08 0.39
CA TYR A 594 21.76 29.02 1.33
C TYR A 594 20.23 29.03 1.18
N TRP A 595 19.52 28.90 2.31
CA TRP A 595 18.08 29.17 2.37
C TRP A 595 17.83 30.59 2.88
N VAL A 596 17.00 31.34 2.16
CA VAL A 596 16.76 32.76 2.40
C VAL A 596 15.27 33.06 2.42
N LYS A 597 14.86 33.85 3.43
CA LYS A 597 13.49 34.32 3.57
C LYS A 597 13.17 35.44 2.55
N PRO A 598 11.90 35.66 2.19
CA PRO A 598 11.50 36.65 1.18
C PRO A 598 12.01 38.09 1.44
N ASP A 599 12.11 38.51 2.70
CA ASP A 599 12.62 39.83 3.13
C ASP A 599 14.08 40.07 2.74
N LYS A 600 14.87 39.00 2.58
CA LYS A 600 16.29 39.08 2.20
C LYS A 600 16.52 38.93 0.68
N ARG A 601 15.47 38.76 -0.13
CA ARG A 601 15.56 38.60 -1.59
C ARG A 601 16.31 39.73 -2.31
N PRO A 602 16.18 41.03 -1.93
CA PRO A 602 16.97 42.10 -2.55
C PRO A 602 18.48 41.92 -2.41
N ARG A 603 18.94 41.37 -1.27
CA ARG A 603 20.36 41.10 -1.02
C ARG A 603 20.90 40.03 -1.97
N ILE A 604 20.08 39.02 -2.29
CA ILE A 604 20.44 37.97 -3.26
C ILE A 604 20.55 38.53 -4.67
N TYR A 605 19.64 39.44 -5.07
CA TYR A 605 19.75 40.08 -6.38
C TYR A 605 21.01 40.94 -6.52
N ASN A 606 21.40 41.66 -5.46
CA ASN A 606 22.67 42.39 -5.46
C ASN A 606 23.88 41.45 -5.55
N PHE A 607 23.82 40.28 -4.89
CA PHE A 607 24.86 39.26 -5.03
C PHE A 607 24.94 38.72 -6.47
N ILE A 608 23.79 38.36 -7.06
CA ILE A 608 23.68 37.91 -8.46
C ILE A 608 24.29 38.94 -9.41
N ARG A 609 23.92 40.23 -9.26
CA ARG A 609 24.45 41.30 -10.10
C ARG A 609 25.98 41.38 -10.05
N LYS A 610 26.57 41.33 -8.85
CA LYS A 610 28.04 41.33 -8.69
C LYS A 610 28.72 40.13 -9.35
N GLN A 611 28.10 38.94 -9.31
CA GLN A 611 28.64 37.77 -9.98
C GLN A 611 28.60 37.93 -11.51
N VAL A 612 27.50 38.48 -12.04
CA VAL A 612 27.34 38.75 -13.48
C VAL A 612 28.30 39.84 -13.96
N GLU A 613 28.46 40.93 -13.21
CA GLU A 613 29.45 41.98 -13.48
C GLU A 613 30.89 41.44 -13.50
N ALA A 614 31.18 40.40 -12.71
CA ALA A 614 32.45 39.67 -12.73
C ALA A 614 32.56 38.66 -13.90
N GLY A 615 31.63 38.68 -14.86
CA GLY A 615 31.63 37.82 -16.05
C GLY A 615 31.12 36.40 -15.81
N ARG A 616 30.48 36.11 -14.67
CA ARG A 616 29.94 34.78 -14.34
C ARG A 616 28.48 34.65 -14.79
N GLN A 617 28.01 33.42 -14.92
CA GLN A 617 26.62 33.12 -15.30
C GLN A 617 25.77 32.76 -14.09
N VAL A 618 24.46 33.05 -14.18
CA VAL A 618 23.48 32.74 -13.14
C VAL A 618 22.26 32.08 -13.76
N PHE A 619 21.81 30.98 -13.14
CA PHE A 619 20.57 30.31 -13.49
C PHE A 619 19.47 30.70 -12.50
N VAL A 620 18.31 31.12 -12.99
CA VAL A 620 17.12 31.41 -12.19
C VAL A 620 16.03 30.43 -12.58
N ILE A 621 15.58 29.62 -11.62
CA ILE A 621 14.50 28.65 -11.80
C ILE A 621 13.24 29.24 -11.19
N TYR A 622 12.20 29.45 -12.01
CA TYR A 622 10.89 29.91 -11.57
C TYR A 622 9.87 28.79 -11.82
N ALA A 623 9.37 28.17 -10.75
CA ALA A 623 8.43 27.07 -10.85
C ALA A 623 7.03 27.56 -11.25
N LEU A 624 6.33 26.79 -12.08
CA LEU A 624 4.91 26.99 -12.37
C LEU A 624 4.09 26.62 -11.13
N VAL A 625 3.06 27.41 -10.83
CA VAL A 625 2.26 27.24 -9.60
C VAL A 625 1.20 26.14 -9.75
N GLU A 626 0.77 25.80 -10.97
CA GLU A 626 -0.16 24.70 -11.27
C GLU A 626 0.13 24.07 -12.67
N GLU A 627 -0.22 22.79 -12.87
CA GLU A 627 -0.24 22.13 -14.19
C GLU A 627 -1.43 22.66 -15.02
N SER A 628 -1.34 23.89 -15.51
CA SER A 628 -2.31 24.44 -16.46
C SER A 628 -1.68 24.54 -17.85
N GLU A 629 -2.31 23.92 -18.85
CA GLU A 629 -1.92 24.04 -20.28
C GLU A 629 -2.18 25.44 -20.87
N ARG A 630 -2.60 26.41 -20.06
CA ARG A 630 -2.99 27.75 -20.51
C ARG A 630 -1.80 28.71 -20.50
N LEU A 631 -1.55 29.33 -21.66
CA LEU A 631 -0.55 30.37 -21.92
C LEU A 631 -0.58 31.59 -20.97
N GLU A 632 -1.65 31.75 -20.17
CA GLU A 632 -1.81 32.85 -19.21
C GLU A 632 -0.83 32.77 -18.03
N ASP A 633 -0.43 31.56 -17.60
CA ASP A 633 0.57 31.35 -16.53
C ASP A 633 2.02 31.67 -16.97
N VAL A 634 2.26 31.75 -18.28
CA VAL A 634 3.52 32.24 -18.86
C VAL A 634 3.68 33.75 -18.61
N GLY A 635 2.58 34.48 -18.40
CA GLY A 635 2.60 35.92 -18.14
C GLY A 635 3.39 36.32 -16.88
N ALA A 636 3.29 35.54 -15.81
CA ALA A 636 4.04 35.77 -14.57
C ALA A 636 5.54 35.52 -14.75
N ALA A 637 5.91 34.45 -15.46
CA ALA A 637 7.31 34.16 -15.78
C ALA A 637 7.92 35.22 -16.72
N VAL A 638 7.16 35.71 -17.72
CA VAL A 638 7.58 36.78 -18.63
C VAL A 638 7.71 38.12 -17.90
N ALA A 639 6.79 38.43 -16.99
CA ALA A 639 6.88 39.64 -16.16
C ALA A 639 8.11 39.59 -15.24
N GLU A 640 8.37 38.44 -14.60
CA GLU A 640 9.55 38.25 -13.77
C GLU A 640 10.85 38.27 -14.59
N HIS A 641 10.88 37.66 -15.77
CA HIS A 641 12.02 37.74 -16.69
C HIS A 641 12.33 39.17 -17.15
N LYS A 642 11.30 39.98 -17.45
CA LYS A 642 11.50 41.39 -17.80
C LYS A 642 11.97 42.24 -16.61
N ARG A 643 11.65 41.82 -15.38
CA ARG A 643 12.01 42.53 -14.15
C ARG A 643 13.45 42.25 -13.72
N LEU A 644 13.93 41.03 -13.95
CA LEU A 644 15.31 40.61 -13.69
C LEU A 644 16.27 41.20 -14.72
#